data_AF-A5VX35-F1
#
_entry.id   AF-A5VX35-F1
#
_cell.length_a   1.000
_cell.length_b   1.000
_cell.length_c   1.000
_cell.angle_alpha   90.00
_cell.angle_beta   90.00
_cell.angle_gamma   90.00
#
_symmetry.space_group_name_H-M   'P 1'
#
loop_
_entity.id
_entity.type
_entity.pdbx_description
1 polymer ?
#
loop_
_entity_poly.entity_id
_entity_poly.type
_entity_poly.pdbx_seq_one_letter_code
_entity_poly.pdbx_strand_id
1 'polypeptide(L)'
;MTSYQPLPDNAPASPPRYKPYHGPAGGWGALRSVAKAWVGSDNALKNIRALLKTNQNGGFDCPGCAWGDSPESGMVKFCENGAKAVNWEATKRRVDAAFFARYSVTSLLQQSDYWLEYQGRLTEPMVYDAPSDRYLPISWDAAFALIARELNKLTNPDQAEFYTSGRASNEAAYLYQLFVRAYGTNNFPDCSNMCHEASGVALGQSVGVGKGTVTFDDFEHADSIFVWGQNPGTNHPRMLDPLRDAVKRGAQVVCINPLKERGLERFQHPQNPLEMLTNSDRPTNTAFFRPALGGDMAMLRGMAKFALQWEREAQANGEPAVFDHAFIAEHGHGVDEYLAVVDATPWSHIQAQSGLTLADIELAARMYCRGKRVIMCWAMGITQHRHSVPTIQEIVNLQMLRGNIGVPGAGLCPVRGHSNVQGDRTMGINERPPEALLDAIEKRFGFPVPRRNGHNTVEAIHAMLDGRAKVFIGLGGNFAQATPDTERTAQALRNCELTVHISTKLNRSHLVHGKQALILPCLGRTDIDLQADGPQAVTVEDSFSMVHASNGQLKPLSTQMRSEPAVIAGIAAATLGKQPVDWHWLVADYDRIRDLIGDTIAGFSGFNQRLRNPGGFYLGNSAASREWATSTGRANFKANLLPDTLLDERVRASGQLPDLIMQSMRSHDQYNTTIYGLDDRYRGVRGQREVLFANEADIIRLGFQPGQKVDIVSLWGDEHVRRVQGFTLLAFDIPAGQAAAYYPEVNPLVPLESIGVGSHTPTSKFIAIKLERAREDGRIL
;
A
#
# COMPACT_ATOMS: atom_id res chain seq x y z
N MET A 1 -6.92 -34.75 -19.71
CA MET A 1 -7.79 -33.66 -20.20
C MET A 1 -9.04 -33.62 -19.33
N THR A 2 -9.02 -32.89 -18.22
CA THR A 2 -10.23 -32.59 -17.44
C THR A 2 -10.93 -31.42 -18.11
N SER A 3 -12.18 -31.62 -18.52
CA SER A 3 -13.02 -30.60 -19.15
C SER A 3 -13.13 -29.37 -18.26
N TYR A 4 -12.69 -28.22 -18.80
CA TYR A 4 -12.97 -26.92 -18.19
C TYR A 4 -14.49 -26.70 -18.24
N GLN A 5 -15.16 -26.71 -17.10
CA GLN A 5 -16.55 -26.24 -17.01
C GLN A 5 -16.53 -24.69 -16.97
N PRO A 6 -17.10 -24.01 -17.97
CA PRO A 6 -17.22 -22.56 -17.91
C PRO A 6 -18.12 -22.14 -16.75
N LEU A 7 -17.68 -21.15 -16.00
CA LEU A 7 -18.55 -20.40 -15.11
C LEU A 7 -19.46 -19.51 -15.97
N PRO A 8 -20.72 -19.29 -15.57
CA PRO A 8 -21.56 -18.29 -16.21
C PRO A 8 -20.86 -16.92 -16.18
N ASP A 9 -21.12 -16.09 -17.19
CA ASP A 9 -20.53 -14.74 -17.33
C ASP A 9 -20.77 -13.85 -16.09
N ASN A 10 -21.75 -14.21 -15.27
CA ASN A 10 -22.00 -13.63 -13.96
C ASN A 10 -21.46 -14.55 -12.86
N ALA A 11 -20.33 -14.20 -12.26
CA ALA A 11 -19.96 -14.78 -10.96
C ALA A 11 -21.14 -14.60 -9.99
N PRO A 12 -21.46 -15.57 -9.11
CA PRO A 12 -22.67 -15.52 -8.30
C PRO A 12 -22.63 -14.32 -7.33
N ALA A 13 -23.23 -13.21 -7.75
CA ALA A 13 -23.43 -12.04 -6.92
C ALA A 13 -24.78 -12.15 -6.24
N SER A 14 -24.81 -12.00 -4.92
CA SER A 14 -26.07 -11.76 -4.21
C SER A 14 -26.68 -10.43 -4.70
N PRO A 15 -28.02 -10.25 -4.66
CA PRO A 15 -28.62 -8.99 -5.07
C PRO A 15 -28.07 -7.82 -4.24
N PRO A 16 -27.77 -6.66 -4.87
CA PRO A 16 -27.28 -5.48 -4.19
C PRO A 16 -28.13 -5.10 -2.98
N ARG A 17 -27.52 -4.99 -1.80
CA ARG A 17 -28.22 -4.60 -0.57
C ARG A 17 -27.31 -3.83 0.37
N TYR A 18 -27.89 -2.84 1.06
CA TYR A 18 -27.28 -2.19 2.21
C TYR A 18 -28.04 -2.51 3.48
N LYS A 19 -27.33 -2.93 4.53
CA LYS A 19 -27.84 -3.06 5.90
C LYS A 19 -26.71 -2.78 6.88
N PRO A 20 -26.82 -1.75 7.73
CA PRO A 20 -25.81 -1.46 8.76
C PRO A 20 -25.43 -2.70 9.56
N TYR A 21 -24.13 -2.93 9.70
CA TYR A 21 -23.60 -4.03 10.49
C TYR A 21 -23.35 -3.59 11.92
N HIS A 22 -23.83 -4.34 12.91
CA HIS A 22 -23.73 -3.98 14.33
C HIS A 22 -22.80 -4.91 15.14
N GLY A 23 -22.20 -5.92 14.50
CA GLY A 23 -21.29 -6.83 15.19
C GLY A 23 -19.86 -6.28 15.31
N PRO A 24 -19.00 -6.92 16.12
CA PRO A 24 -17.59 -6.54 16.25
C PRO A 24 -16.77 -6.92 15.01
N ALA A 25 -15.57 -6.34 14.90
CA ALA A 25 -14.54 -6.91 14.03
C ALA A 25 -14.07 -8.28 14.56
N GLY A 26 -13.57 -9.13 13.67
CA GLY A 26 -13.16 -10.50 14.03
C GLY A 26 -14.34 -11.44 14.33
N GLY A 27 -14.15 -12.28 15.35
CA GLY A 27 -15.18 -13.14 15.94
C GLY A 27 -15.81 -14.21 15.03
N TRP A 28 -17.03 -14.63 15.40
CA TRP A 28 -17.84 -15.58 14.61
C TRP A 28 -18.08 -15.12 13.18
N GLY A 29 -18.20 -13.81 12.96
CA GLY A 29 -18.38 -13.25 11.62
C GLY A 29 -17.16 -13.47 10.73
N ALA A 30 -15.94 -13.35 11.28
CA ALA A 30 -14.71 -13.67 10.56
C ALA A 30 -14.60 -15.17 10.26
N LEU A 31 -14.89 -16.04 11.24
CA LEU A 31 -14.87 -17.50 11.03
C LEU A 31 -15.85 -17.95 9.94
N ARG A 32 -17.08 -17.42 9.94
CA ARG A 32 -18.08 -17.71 8.88
C ARG A 32 -17.60 -17.25 7.50
N SER A 33 -16.96 -16.09 7.42
CA SER A 33 -16.41 -15.55 6.17
C SER A 33 -15.28 -16.44 5.63
N VAL A 34 -14.34 -16.83 6.49
CA VAL A 34 -13.27 -17.78 6.15
C VAL A 34 -13.86 -19.13 5.70
N ALA A 35 -14.84 -19.67 6.44
CA ALA A 35 -15.49 -20.93 6.08
C ALA A 35 -16.20 -20.85 4.71
N LYS A 36 -16.88 -19.75 4.39
CA LYS A 36 -17.48 -19.54 3.06
C LYS A 36 -16.44 -19.52 1.94
N ALA A 37 -15.32 -18.83 2.14
CA ALA A 37 -14.24 -18.81 1.17
C ALA A 37 -13.67 -20.22 0.92
N TRP A 38 -13.71 -21.10 1.93
CA TRP A 38 -13.23 -22.48 1.83
C TRP A 38 -14.23 -23.43 1.16
N VAL A 39 -15.52 -23.32 1.47
CA VAL A 39 -16.56 -24.15 0.84
C VAL A 39 -16.65 -23.90 -0.67
N GLY A 40 -16.30 -22.70 -1.14
CA GLY A 40 -16.17 -22.38 -2.56
C GLY A 40 -14.87 -22.83 -3.24
N SER A 41 -13.95 -23.49 -2.52
CA SER A 41 -12.64 -23.89 -3.03
C SER A 41 -12.55 -25.42 -3.20
N ASP A 42 -12.25 -25.89 -4.40
CA ASP A 42 -12.12 -27.32 -4.77
C ASP A 42 -10.95 -28.07 -4.07
N ASN A 43 -10.37 -27.50 -3.00
CA ASN A 43 -9.13 -27.96 -2.38
C ASN A 43 -8.99 -27.67 -0.87
N ALA A 44 -10.11 -27.57 -0.14
CA ALA A 44 -10.18 -27.16 1.26
C ALA A 44 -9.11 -27.79 2.20
N LEU A 45 -8.84 -29.10 2.11
CA LEU A 45 -7.87 -29.79 2.99
C LEU A 45 -6.41 -29.34 2.78
N LYS A 46 -5.98 -29.09 1.54
CA LYS A 46 -4.62 -28.58 1.25
C LYS A 46 -4.49 -27.13 1.69
N ASN A 47 -5.54 -26.33 1.49
CA ASN A 47 -5.56 -24.92 1.88
C ASN A 47 -5.47 -24.76 3.40
N ILE A 48 -6.13 -25.62 4.18
CA ILE A 48 -6.01 -25.63 5.65
C ILE A 48 -4.55 -25.91 6.10
N ARG A 49 -3.86 -26.89 5.49
CA ARG A 49 -2.46 -27.18 5.82
C ARG A 49 -1.52 -26.01 5.47
N ALA A 50 -1.73 -25.39 4.30
CA ALA A 50 -0.95 -24.22 3.90
C ALA A 50 -1.20 -23.03 4.85
N LEU A 51 -2.44 -22.81 5.30
CA LEU A 51 -2.76 -21.73 6.26
C LEU A 51 -2.07 -21.90 7.62
N LEU A 52 -1.95 -23.14 8.12
CA LEU A 52 -1.18 -23.42 9.34
C LEU A 52 0.33 -23.16 9.19
N LYS A 53 0.82 -22.98 7.95
CA LYS A 53 2.20 -22.60 7.63
C LYS A 53 2.36 -21.12 7.29
N THR A 54 1.29 -20.33 7.29
CA THR A 54 1.37 -18.88 7.01
C THR A 54 1.95 -18.12 8.20
N ASN A 55 2.94 -17.26 7.94
CA ASN A 55 3.62 -16.42 8.93
C ASN A 55 4.29 -17.23 10.05
N GLN A 56 4.77 -18.44 9.72
CA GLN A 56 5.46 -19.34 10.64
C GLN A 56 6.90 -19.52 10.20
N ASN A 57 7.79 -19.81 11.15
CA ASN A 57 9.17 -20.15 10.84
C ASN A 57 9.22 -21.42 9.95
N GLY A 58 9.98 -21.37 8.85
CA GLY A 58 10.00 -22.42 7.82
C GLY A 58 8.70 -22.57 7.01
N GLY A 59 7.73 -21.68 7.21
CA GLY A 59 6.54 -21.51 6.40
C GLY A 59 6.70 -20.41 5.37
N PHE A 60 5.59 -19.84 4.90
CA PHE A 60 5.60 -18.72 3.94
C PHE A 60 5.00 -17.44 4.56
N ASP A 61 5.49 -16.30 4.11
CA ASP A 61 4.97 -14.99 4.50
C ASP A 61 3.71 -14.65 3.70
N CYS A 62 2.68 -14.14 4.39
CA CYS A 62 1.43 -13.75 3.76
C CYS A 62 1.68 -12.70 2.65
N PRO A 63 1.21 -12.92 1.40
CA PRO A 63 1.36 -11.94 0.33
C PRO A 63 0.52 -10.66 0.53
N GLY A 64 -0.19 -10.58 1.66
CA GLY A 64 -1.26 -9.63 1.91
C GLY A 64 -0.96 -8.47 2.86
N CYS A 65 0.09 -8.42 3.68
CA CYS A 65 0.23 -7.28 4.61
C CYS A 65 1.64 -7.21 5.19
N ALA A 66 2.24 -6.03 5.27
CA ALA A 66 3.55 -5.81 5.90
C ALA A 66 3.53 -5.67 7.42
N TRP A 67 2.41 -5.99 8.08
CA TRP A 67 2.40 -6.06 9.54
C TRP A 67 3.31 -7.20 10.01
N GLY A 68 4.14 -6.97 11.02
CA GLY A 68 5.08 -8.00 11.49
C GLY A 68 4.45 -9.18 12.21
N ASP A 69 5.26 -10.21 12.41
CA ASP A 69 4.90 -11.42 13.12
C ASP A 69 5.19 -11.28 14.61
N SER A 70 4.27 -11.74 15.47
CA SER A 70 4.57 -11.78 16.90
C SER A 70 5.68 -12.80 17.18
N PRO A 71 6.58 -12.53 18.15
CA PRO A 71 7.66 -13.47 18.52
C PRO A 71 7.14 -14.81 19.05
N GLU A 72 5.95 -14.83 19.66
CA GLU A 72 5.37 -16.01 20.30
C GLU A 72 5.02 -17.13 19.30
N SER A 73 5.19 -18.40 19.70
CA SER A 73 4.94 -19.59 18.87
C SER A 73 3.46 -19.98 18.81
N GLY A 74 2.57 -19.02 18.52
CA GLY A 74 1.14 -19.28 18.35
C GLY A 74 0.84 -20.12 17.10
N MET A 75 -0.12 -21.05 17.19
CA MET A 75 -0.49 -21.95 16.08
C MET A 75 -1.17 -21.25 14.90
N VAL A 76 -1.75 -20.06 15.09
CA VAL A 76 -2.51 -19.33 14.05
C VAL A 76 -2.01 -17.88 13.98
N LYS A 77 -1.29 -17.54 12.91
CA LYS A 77 -0.71 -16.20 12.68
C LYS A 77 -1.27 -15.48 11.43
N PHE A 78 -2.43 -15.92 10.95
CA PHE A 78 -3.12 -15.31 9.80
C PHE A 78 -4.45 -14.64 10.21
N CYS A 79 -4.84 -13.60 9.49
CA CYS A 79 -6.14 -12.93 9.65
C CYS A 79 -7.16 -13.39 8.60
N GLU A 80 -8.42 -12.94 8.71
CA GLU A 80 -9.49 -13.24 7.74
C GLU A 80 -9.07 -12.93 6.30
N ASN A 81 -8.50 -11.74 6.05
CA ASN A 81 -8.06 -11.33 4.72
C ASN A 81 -6.80 -12.07 4.25
N GLY A 82 -5.91 -12.45 5.17
CA GLY A 82 -4.77 -13.34 4.87
C GLY A 82 -5.26 -14.72 4.43
N ALA A 83 -6.27 -15.28 5.10
CA ALA A 83 -6.85 -16.56 4.72
C ALA A 83 -7.50 -16.51 3.33
N LYS A 84 -8.18 -15.42 2.99
CA LYS A 84 -8.73 -15.19 1.63
C LYS A 84 -7.61 -15.08 0.60
N ALA A 85 -6.53 -14.34 0.89
CA ALA A 85 -5.39 -14.20 0.00
C ALA A 85 -4.74 -15.54 -0.33
N VAL A 86 -4.46 -16.36 0.69
CA VAL A 86 -3.90 -17.71 0.51
C VAL A 86 -4.85 -18.60 -0.28
N ASN A 87 -6.15 -18.56 0.03
CA ASN A 87 -7.15 -19.35 -0.72
C ASN A 87 -7.25 -18.90 -2.19
N TRP A 88 -7.11 -17.60 -2.47
CA TRP A 88 -7.14 -17.01 -3.81
C TRP A 88 -5.96 -17.44 -4.67
N GLU A 89 -4.79 -17.65 -4.04
CA GLU A 89 -3.56 -18.11 -4.66
C GLU A 89 -3.50 -19.64 -4.80
N ALA A 90 -3.99 -20.38 -3.80
CA ALA A 90 -4.00 -21.85 -3.73
C ALA A 90 -5.09 -22.53 -4.60
N THR A 91 -5.69 -21.79 -5.53
CA THR A 91 -6.72 -22.30 -6.43
C THR A 91 -6.19 -23.39 -7.38
N LYS A 92 -7.05 -24.32 -7.78
CA LYS A 92 -6.75 -25.28 -8.86
C LYS A 92 -7.00 -24.71 -10.26
N ARG A 93 -7.71 -23.58 -10.35
CA ARG A 93 -8.11 -23.00 -11.63
C ARG A 93 -6.91 -22.41 -12.36
N ARG A 94 -6.94 -22.52 -13.68
CA ARG A 94 -5.83 -22.19 -14.56
C ARG A 94 -6.32 -21.32 -15.69
N VAL A 95 -5.50 -20.33 -16.00
CA VAL A 95 -5.55 -19.52 -17.20
C VAL A 95 -4.37 -20.00 -18.04
N ASP A 96 -4.67 -20.82 -19.05
CA ASP A 96 -3.72 -21.53 -19.93
C ASP A 96 -3.96 -21.15 -21.41
N ALA A 97 -3.21 -21.74 -22.33
CA ALA A 97 -3.39 -21.50 -23.77
C ALA A 97 -4.83 -21.81 -24.24
N ALA A 98 -5.48 -22.82 -23.66
CA ALA A 98 -6.87 -23.15 -24.01
C ALA A 98 -7.87 -22.10 -23.52
N PHE A 99 -7.60 -21.41 -22.41
CA PHE A 99 -8.36 -20.22 -22.02
C PHE A 99 -8.24 -19.09 -23.04
N PHE A 100 -7.02 -18.72 -23.42
CA PHE A 100 -6.81 -17.60 -24.36
C PHE A 100 -7.20 -17.92 -25.81
N ALA A 101 -7.22 -19.19 -26.21
CA ALA A 101 -7.80 -19.60 -27.48
C ALA A 101 -9.32 -19.36 -27.54
N ARG A 102 -10.01 -19.33 -26.39
CA ARG A 102 -11.47 -19.12 -26.31
C ARG A 102 -11.86 -17.66 -26.29
N TYR A 103 -11.15 -16.82 -25.54
CA TYR A 103 -11.50 -15.40 -25.39
C TYR A 103 -10.57 -14.48 -26.17
N SER A 104 -11.15 -13.50 -26.87
CA SER A 104 -10.38 -12.40 -27.43
C SER A 104 -10.08 -11.37 -26.33
N VAL A 105 -9.08 -10.53 -26.51
CA VAL A 105 -8.80 -9.46 -25.54
C VAL A 105 -9.98 -8.50 -25.45
N THR A 106 -10.62 -8.17 -26.58
CA THR A 106 -11.85 -7.36 -26.61
C THR A 106 -12.98 -7.96 -25.78
N SER A 107 -13.18 -9.29 -25.81
CA SER A 107 -14.23 -9.92 -25.00
C SER A 107 -13.88 -9.97 -23.52
N LEU A 108 -12.61 -10.19 -23.17
CA LEU A 108 -12.12 -10.12 -21.79
C LEU A 108 -12.24 -8.70 -21.21
N LEU A 109 -12.08 -7.66 -22.02
CA LEU A 109 -12.22 -6.26 -21.57
C LEU A 109 -13.63 -5.95 -21.04
N GLN A 110 -14.67 -6.65 -21.51
CA GLN A 110 -16.04 -6.47 -21.03
C GLN A 110 -16.31 -7.12 -19.65
N GLN A 111 -15.39 -7.98 -19.18
CA GLN A 111 -15.55 -8.69 -17.92
C GLN A 111 -15.11 -7.82 -16.74
N SER A 112 -15.70 -8.04 -15.56
CA SER A 112 -15.28 -7.35 -14.33
C SER A 112 -13.89 -7.80 -13.86
N ASP A 113 -13.18 -6.96 -13.12
CA ASP A 113 -11.88 -7.34 -12.54
C ASP A 113 -11.99 -8.53 -11.58
N TYR A 114 -13.10 -8.62 -10.86
CA TYR A 114 -13.43 -9.79 -10.03
C TYR A 114 -13.49 -11.06 -10.88
N TRP A 115 -14.21 -11.02 -12.02
CA TRP A 115 -14.32 -12.18 -12.92
C TRP A 115 -12.96 -12.57 -13.50
N LEU A 116 -12.15 -11.60 -13.95
CA LEU A 116 -10.84 -11.83 -14.55
C LEU A 116 -9.91 -12.60 -13.59
N GLU A 117 -9.79 -12.12 -12.35
CA GLU A 117 -8.96 -12.80 -11.35
C GLU A 117 -9.54 -14.15 -10.90
N TYR A 118 -10.87 -14.30 -10.91
CA TYR A 118 -11.53 -15.53 -10.48
C TYR A 118 -11.27 -16.71 -11.43
N GLN A 119 -10.82 -16.47 -12.66
CA GLN A 119 -10.49 -17.52 -13.65
C GLN A 119 -9.29 -18.38 -13.25
N GLY A 120 -8.42 -17.91 -12.36
CA GLY A 120 -7.33 -18.72 -11.80
C GLY A 120 -5.92 -18.17 -12.01
N ARG A 121 -4.93 -19.04 -11.87
CA ARG A 121 -3.50 -18.69 -12.02
C ARG A 121 -3.07 -18.76 -13.48
N LEU A 122 -2.18 -17.87 -13.89
CA LEU A 122 -1.49 -17.95 -15.18
C LEU A 122 -0.49 -19.12 -15.14
N THR A 123 -0.40 -19.90 -16.21
CA THR A 123 0.35 -21.19 -16.17
C THR A 123 1.39 -21.41 -17.26
N GLU A 124 1.36 -20.64 -18.36
CA GLU A 124 2.37 -20.68 -19.42
C GLU A 124 2.54 -19.27 -20.05
N PRO A 125 3.70 -18.94 -20.63
CA PRO A 125 3.93 -17.62 -21.23
C PRO A 125 3.06 -17.39 -22.46
N MET A 126 2.54 -16.17 -22.57
CA MET A 126 1.64 -15.77 -23.65
C MET A 126 2.12 -14.50 -24.34
N VAL A 127 1.89 -14.39 -25.65
CA VAL A 127 2.13 -13.19 -26.48
C VAL A 127 0.85 -12.75 -27.15
N TYR A 128 0.58 -11.44 -27.20
CA TYR A 128 -0.59 -10.92 -27.92
C TYR A 128 -0.39 -10.96 -29.44
N ASP A 129 -1.40 -11.44 -30.14
CA ASP A 129 -1.52 -11.49 -31.59
C ASP A 129 -2.67 -10.59 -32.05
N ALA A 130 -2.33 -9.44 -32.64
CA ALA A 130 -3.29 -8.44 -33.08
C ALA A 130 -4.25 -8.93 -34.18
N PRO A 131 -3.82 -9.69 -35.21
CA PRO A 131 -4.74 -10.22 -36.23
C PRO A 131 -5.87 -11.09 -35.67
N SER A 132 -5.60 -11.90 -34.64
CA SER A 132 -6.62 -12.73 -34.01
C SER A 132 -7.30 -12.11 -32.78
N ASP A 133 -6.81 -10.94 -32.32
CA ASP A 133 -7.18 -10.30 -31.05
C ASP A 133 -7.04 -11.24 -29.84
N ARG A 134 -6.01 -12.09 -29.81
CA ARG A 134 -5.85 -13.13 -28.79
C ARG A 134 -4.44 -13.24 -28.28
N TYR A 135 -4.30 -13.82 -27.10
CA TYR A 135 -3.01 -14.27 -26.59
C TYR A 135 -2.70 -15.68 -27.10
N LEU A 136 -1.52 -15.87 -27.67
CA LEU A 136 -1.01 -17.14 -28.16
C LEU A 136 0.15 -17.63 -27.27
N PRO A 137 0.32 -18.95 -27.09
CA PRO A 137 1.43 -19.47 -26.30
C PRO A 137 2.77 -19.14 -26.96
N ILE A 138 3.75 -18.78 -26.14
CA ILE A 138 5.13 -18.50 -26.58
C ILE A 138 6.11 -19.26 -25.69
N SER A 139 7.23 -19.71 -26.25
CA SER A 139 8.30 -20.30 -25.43
C SER A 139 8.99 -19.23 -24.58
N TRP A 140 9.56 -19.62 -23.44
CA TRP A 140 10.33 -18.72 -22.60
C TRP A 140 11.49 -18.06 -23.35
N ASP A 141 12.24 -18.83 -24.14
CA ASP A 141 13.38 -18.31 -24.90
C ASP A 141 12.93 -17.28 -25.95
N ALA A 142 11.81 -17.52 -26.63
CA ALA A 142 11.26 -16.57 -27.59
C ALA A 142 10.70 -15.31 -26.89
N ALA A 143 10.10 -15.45 -25.71
CA ALA A 143 9.65 -14.32 -24.91
C ALA A 143 10.83 -13.45 -24.44
N PHE A 144 11.90 -14.06 -23.92
CA PHE A 144 13.10 -13.32 -23.52
C PHE A 144 13.79 -12.65 -24.72
N ALA A 145 13.90 -13.35 -25.86
CA ALA A 145 14.44 -12.77 -27.08
C ALA A 145 13.60 -11.59 -27.60
N LEU A 146 12.27 -11.66 -27.47
CA LEU A 146 11.36 -10.56 -27.81
C LEU A 146 11.66 -9.33 -26.95
N ILE A 147 11.74 -9.51 -25.63
CA ILE A 147 12.01 -8.42 -24.69
C ILE A 147 13.38 -7.79 -24.96
N ALA A 148 14.42 -8.62 -25.04
CA ALA A 148 15.78 -8.17 -25.31
C ALA A 148 15.88 -7.41 -26.63
N ARG A 149 15.20 -7.87 -27.69
CA ARG A 149 15.18 -7.18 -28.98
C ARG A 149 14.56 -5.79 -28.87
N GLU A 150 13.41 -5.65 -28.21
CA GLU A 150 12.74 -4.35 -28.10
C GLU A 150 13.51 -3.39 -27.17
N LEU A 151 14.10 -3.88 -26.08
CA LEU A 151 14.98 -3.08 -25.23
C LEU A 151 16.22 -2.60 -26.00
N ASN A 152 16.95 -3.52 -26.66
CA ASN A 152 18.16 -3.18 -27.41
C ASN A 152 17.90 -2.32 -28.67
N LYS A 153 16.64 -2.17 -29.08
CA LYS A 153 16.22 -1.25 -30.15
C LYS A 153 16.08 0.20 -29.69
N LEU A 154 15.95 0.44 -28.38
CA LEU A 154 15.74 1.78 -27.84
C LEU A 154 16.99 2.63 -28.03
N THR A 155 16.78 3.89 -28.39
CA THR A 155 17.87 4.86 -28.60
C THR A 155 18.45 5.39 -27.29
N ASN A 156 17.71 5.24 -26.19
CA ASN A 156 18.11 5.62 -24.84
C ASN A 156 17.41 4.65 -23.85
N PRO A 157 18.13 4.09 -22.85
CA PRO A 157 17.53 3.24 -21.82
C PRO A 157 16.34 3.84 -21.07
N ASP A 158 16.28 5.17 -20.92
CA ASP A 158 15.15 5.87 -20.28
C ASP A 158 13.84 5.82 -21.09
N GLN A 159 13.86 5.24 -22.29
CA GLN A 159 12.64 4.94 -23.03
C GLN A 159 11.94 3.66 -22.52
N ALA A 160 12.44 3.05 -21.44
CA ALA A 160 11.83 1.91 -20.77
C ALA A 160 11.46 2.24 -19.32
N GLU A 161 10.31 1.72 -18.87
CA GLU A 161 9.79 1.82 -17.51
C GLU A 161 9.77 0.44 -16.85
N PHE A 162 10.37 0.33 -15.67
CA PHE A 162 10.48 -0.94 -14.94
C PHE A 162 9.67 -0.89 -13.64
N TYR A 163 8.37 -1.10 -13.76
CA TYR A 163 7.45 -1.02 -12.64
C TYR A 163 7.60 -2.20 -11.67
N THR A 164 7.53 -1.91 -10.37
CA THR A 164 7.57 -2.93 -9.31
C THR A 164 6.36 -2.84 -8.39
N SER A 165 5.78 -4.00 -8.07
CA SER A 165 4.80 -4.12 -6.99
C SER A 165 5.48 -4.52 -5.68
N GLY A 166 5.01 -3.94 -4.56
CA GLY A 166 5.49 -4.17 -3.19
C GLY A 166 5.33 -5.61 -2.65
N ARG A 167 5.03 -6.57 -3.53
CA ARG A 167 4.93 -8.00 -3.21
C ARG A 167 6.16 -8.78 -3.67
N ALA A 168 7.00 -8.20 -4.54
CA ALA A 168 8.22 -8.82 -5.04
C ALA A 168 9.09 -9.24 -3.85
N SER A 169 9.81 -10.34 -3.98
CA SER A 169 10.78 -10.74 -2.97
C SER A 169 12.04 -9.87 -2.98
N ASN A 170 12.80 -9.87 -1.89
CA ASN A 170 14.07 -9.15 -1.83
C ASN A 170 15.05 -9.61 -2.92
N GLU A 171 15.14 -10.91 -3.17
CA GLU A 171 16.02 -11.47 -4.21
C GLU A 171 15.57 -11.03 -5.61
N ALA A 172 14.26 -11.04 -5.88
CA ALA A 172 13.72 -10.55 -7.14
C ALA A 172 13.95 -9.04 -7.31
N ALA A 173 13.64 -8.23 -6.29
CA ALA A 173 13.84 -6.78 -6.30
C ALA A 173 15.31 -6.40 -6.51
N TYR A 174 16.24 -7.09 -5.85
CA TYR A 174 17.67 -6.86 -6.01
C TYR A 174 18.17 -7.20 -7.42
N LEU A 175 17.77 -8.36 -7.97
CA LEU A 175 18.11 -8.71 -9.36
C LEU A 175 17.49 -7.74 -10.36
N TYR A 176 16.26 -7.30 -10.12
CA TYR A 176 15.56 -6.36 -10.99
C TYR A 176 16.28 -5.02 -11.05
N GLN A 177 16.66 -4.45 -9.90
CA GLN A 177 17.39 -3.19 -9.92
C GLN A 177 18.78 -3.31 -10.52
N LEU A 178 19.47 -4.43 -10.28
CA LEU A 178 20.81 -4.64 -10.81
C LEU A 178 20.76 -4.74 -12.34
N PHE A 179 19.80 -5.51 -12.86
CA PHE A 179 19.55 -5.62 -14.29
C PHE A 179 19.24 -4.25 -14.92
N VAL A 180 18.29 -3.51 -14.36
CA VAL A 180 17.82 -2.25 -14.94
C VAL A 180 18.89 -1.16 -14.90
N ARG A 181 19.69 -1.10 -13.84
CA ARG A 181 20.83 -0.17 -13.76
C ARG A 181 21.96 -0.57 -14.69
N ALA A 182 22.24 -1.86 -14.84
CA ALA A 182 23.20 -2.35 -15.85
C ALA A 182 22.71 -2.11 -17.29
N TYR A 183 21.39 -2.12 -17.51
CA TYR A 183 20.78 -1.72 -18.78
C TYR A 183 20.89 -0.20 -19.03
N GLY A 184 21.00 0.61 -17.97
CA GLY A 184 21.41 2.01 -18.07
C GLY A 184 20.35 3.04 -17.67
N THR A 185 19.33 2.68 -16.89
CA THR A 185 18.32 3.63 -16.39
C THR A 185 18.03 3.47 -14.89
N ASN A 186 17.42 4.49 -14.30
CA ASN A 186 16.85 4.48 -12.95
C ASN A 186 15.31 4.57 -12.96
N ASN A 187 14.66 4.29 -14.10
CA ASN A 187 13.21 4.31 -14.21
C ASN A 187 12.56 3.15 -13.43
N PHE A 188 12.28 3.40 -12.15
CA PHE A 188 11.64 2.46 -11.22
C PHE A 188 10.33 3.04 -10.67
N PRO A 189 9.29 3.21 -11.49
CA PRO A 189 7.97 3.49 -10.95
C PRO A 189 7.57 2.36 -9.99
N ASP A 190 7.21 2.70 -8.76
CA ASP A 190 6.94 1.70 -7.72
C ASP A 190 5.62 1.98 -7.00
N CYS A 191 4.99 0.92 -6.50
CA CYS A 191 3.75 1.02 -5.75
C CYS A 191 3.85 1.93 -4.50
N SER A 192 5.03 2.12 -3.92
CA SER A 192 5.20 3.03 -2.79
C SER A 192 5.08 4.51 -3.20
N ASN A 193 5.36 4.86 -4.48
CA ASN A 193 5.05 6.19 -5.02
C ASN A 193 3.57 6.53 -4.80
N MET A 194 2.70 5.52 -4.91
CA MET A 194 1.25 5.65 -4.74
C MET A 194 0.77 5.51 -3.29
N CYS A 195 1.63 5.09 -2.37
CA CYS A 195 1.24 4.81 -0.99
C CYS A 195 2.01 5.66 0.01
N HIS A 196 3.30 5.40 0.16
CA HIS A 196 4.05 5.70 1.38
C HIS A 196 5.30 6.56 1.13
N GLU A 197 5.47 7.04 -0.10
CA GLU A 197 6.57 7.93 -0.51
C GLU A 197 6.65 9.16 0.38
N ALA A 198 5.52 9.78 0.70
CA ALA A 198 5.47 10.92 1.61
C ALA A 198 6.08 10.62 2.99
N SER A 199 5.93 9.38 3.48
CA SER A 199 6.58 8.96 4.74
C SER A 199 8.10 8.83 4.57
N GLY A 200 8.57 8.29 3.45
CA GLY A 200 10.00 8.20 3.15
C GLY A 200 10.66 9.58 3.10
N VAL A 201 10.06 10.51 2.34
CA VAL A 201 10.53 11.90 2.21
C VAL A 201 10.51 12.63 3.56
N ALA A 202 9.38 12.61 4.26
CA ALA A 202 9.24 13.33 5.53
C ALA A 202 10.22 12.82 6.60
N LEU A 203 10.28 11.49 6.80
CA LEU A 203 11.13 10.90 7.83
C LEU A 203 12.62 11.00 7.47
N GLY A 204 12.99 10.85 6.20
CA GLY A 204 14.37 11.09 5.76
C GLY A 204 14.84 12.52 6.06
N GLN A 205 13.99 13.52 5.81
CA GLN A 205 14.33 14.93 6.08
C GLN A 205 14.31 15.32 7.57
N SER A 206 13.49 14.64 8.38
CA SER A 206 13.34 14.94 9.81
C SER A 206 14.27 14.12 10.71
N VAL A 207 14.38 12.81 10.50
CA VAL A 207 15.12 11.89 11.40
C VAL A 207 16.18 11.05 10.67
N GLY A 208 16.36 11.24 9.36
CA GLY A 208 17.44 10.62 8.58
C GLY A 208 17.16 9.20 8.10
N VAL A 209 16.03 8.61 8.49
CA VAL A 209 15.64 7.26 8.07
C VAL A 209 14.20 7.24 7.59
N GLY A 210 13.97 6.69 6.40
CA GLY A 210 12.63 6.60 5.79
C GLY A 210 11.72 5.51 6.36
N LYS A 211 12.06 4.89 7.49
CA LYS A 211 11.42 3.70 8.09
C LYS A 211 10.84 4.00 9.48
N GLY A 212 9.94 3.13 9.96
CA GLY A 212 9.42 3.23 11.32
C GLY A 212 10.50 3.01 12.37
N THR A 213 10.44 3.75 13.48
CA THR A 213 11.41 3.70 14.60
C THR A 213 10.96 2.79 15.74
N VAL A 214 9.87 2.06 15.53
CA VAL A 214 9.16 1.24 16.50
C VAL A 214 9.32 -0.22 16.11
N THR A 215 9.38 -1.10 17.09
CA THR A 215 9.35 -2.56 16.96
C THR A 215 7.99 -3.11 17.41
N PHE A 216 7.73 -4.39 17.17
CA PHE A 216 6.48 -4.99 17.64
C PHE A 216 6.36 -4.93 19.18
N ASP A 217 7.46 -5.18 19.89
CA ASP A 217 7.51 -5.21 21.36
C ASP A 217 7.22 -3.85 22.00
N ASP A 218 7.48 -2.74 21.30
CA ASP A 218 7.16 -1.40 21.80
C ASP A 218 5.66 -1.21 22.06
N PHE A 219 4.77 -1.92 21.34
CA PHE A 219 3.33 -1.88 21.63
C PHE A 219 3.00 -2.43 23.03
N GLU A 220 3.84 -3.28 23.61
CA GLU A 220 3.68 -3.78 24.98
C GLU A 220 4.07 -2.74 26.05
N HIS A 221 4.89 -1.77 25.68
CA HIS A 221 5.42 -0.76 26.59
C HIS A 221 4.76 0.61 26.46
N ALA A 222 4.09 0.87 25.34
CA ALA A 222 3.37 2.11 25.10
C ALA A 222 2.25 2.34 26.11
N ASP A 223 2.15 3.59 26.59
CA ASP A 223 1.05 4.09 27.42
C ASP A 223 0.05 4.93 26.63
N SER A 224 0.44 5.37 25.42
CA SER A 224 -0.42 6.09 24.49
C SER A 224 -0.11 5.69 23.04
N ILE A 225 -1.13 5.27 22.30
CA ILE A 225 -1.03 4.91 20.87
C ILE A 225 -2.02 5.76 20.09
N PHE A 226 -1.51 6.57 19.17
CA PHE A 226 -2.31 7.38 18.27
C PHE A 226 -2.37 6.72 16.90
N VAL A 227 -3.58 6.48 16.39
CA VAL A 227 -3.82 5.80 15.10
C VAL A 227 -4.45 6.78 14.12
N TRP A 228 -3.65 7.28 13.18
CA TRP A 228 -4.02 8.33 12.22
C TRP A 228 -4.33 7.77 10.82
N GLY A 229 -5.53 8.06 10.31
CA GLY A 229 -5.87 7.81 8.91
C GLY A 229 -5.73 6.34 8.50
N GLN A 230 -6.07 5.41 9.38
CA GLN A 230 -5.91 3.97 9.20
C GLN A 230 -7.18 3.21 9.54
N ASN A 231 -7.40 2.07 8.87
CA ASN A 231 -8.45 1.10 9.22
C ASN A 231 -7.82 -0.29 9.45
N PRO A 232 -7.29 -0.58 10.66
CA PRO A 232 -6.69 -1.86 10.96
C PRO A 232 -7.63 -3.05 10.72
N GLY A 233 -8.93 -2.91 10.98
CA GLY A 233 -9.88 -4.03 10.83
C GLY A 233 -9.96 -4.63 9.44
N THR A 234 -9.73 -3.83 8.40
CA THR A 234 -9.69 -4.29 7.00
C THR A 234 -8.26 -4.38 6.47
N ASN A 235 -7.40 -3.43 6.86
CA ASN A 235 -6.09 -3.22 6.22
C ASN A 235 -4.96 -4.00 6.89
N HIS A 236 -4.98 -4.05 8.23
CA HIS A 236 -3.93 -4.63 9.07
C HIS A 236 -4.57 -5.38 10.25
N PRO A 237 -5.41 -6.41 10.05
CA PRO A 237 -6.26 -6.92 11.13
C PRO A 237 -5.46 -7.50 12.32
N ARG A 238 -4.20 -7.87 12.09
CA ARG A 238 -3.28 -8.33 13.14
C ARG A 238 -2.85 -7.22 14.12
N MET A 239 -3.00 -5.95 13.75
CA MET A 239 -2.78 -4.80 14.64
C MET A 239 -3.91 -4.66 15.69
N LEU A 240 -5.07 -5.28 15.48
CA LEU A 240 -6.17 -5.19 16.44
C LEU A 240 -5.84 -5.82 17.80
N ASP A 241 -5.01 -6.86 17.82
CA ASP A 241 -4.57 -7.50 19.06
C ASP A 241 -3.72 -6.56 19.94
N PRO A 242 -2.60 -5.99 19.48
CA PRO A 242 -1.83 -5.07 20.30
C PRO A 242 -2.62 -3.81 20.70
N LEU A 243 -3.55 -3.31 19.87
CA LEU A 243 -4.42 -2.19 20.27
C LEU A 243 -5.39 -2.59 21.39
N ARG A 244 -6.04 -3.75 21.29
CA ARG A 244 -6.91 -4.28 22.34
C ARG A 244 -6.14 -4.49 23.64
N ASP A 245 -4.95 -5.06 23.55
CA ASP A 245 -4.14 -5.40 24.71
C ASP A 245 -3.58 -4.14 25.40
N ALA A 246 -3.27 -3.10 24.63
CA ALA A 246 -2.96 -1.77 25.17
C ALA A 246 -4.14 -1.17 25.96
N VAL A 247 -5.37 -1.18 25.40
CA VAL A 247 -6.57 -0.71 26.12
C VAL A 247 -6.81 -1.53 27.38
N LYS A 248 -6.67 -2.87 27.30
CA LYS A 248 -6.81 -3.76 28.46
C LYS A 248 -5.78 -3.46 29.56
N ARG A 249 -4.57 -3.05 29.19
CA ARG A 249 -3.50 -2.62 30.11
C ARG A 249 -3.76 -1.23 30.71
N GLY A 250 -4.74 -0.48 30.19
CA GLY A 250 -5.06 0.88 30.62
C GLY A 250 -4.29 1.96 29.85
N ALA A 251 -3.63 1.61 28.76
CA ALA A 251 -3.03 2.57 27.84
C ALA A 251 -4.12 3.35 27.08
N GLN A 252 -3.81 4.57 26.68
CA GLN A 252 -4.68 5.38 25.85
C GLN A 252 -4.51 4.94 24.40
N VAL A 253 -5.61 4.66 23.71
CA VAL A 253 -5.61 4.42 22.26
C VAL A 253 -6.51 5.45 21.61
N VAL A 254 -5.91 6.39 20.89
CA VAL A 254 -6.59 7.54 20.28
C VAL A 254 -6.70 7.28 18.79
N CYS A 255 -7.92 7.19 18.27
CA CYS A 255 -8.17 6.99 16.85
C CYS A 255 -8.53 8.32 16.18
N ILE A 256 -7.87 8.63 15.07
CA ILE A 256 -8.14 9.82 14.27
C ILE A 256 -8.47 9.36 12.85
N ASN A 257 -9.76 9.38 12.52
CA ASN A 257 -10.25 8.96 11.21
C ASN A 257 -11.63 9.58 10.95
N PRO A 258 -11.96 10.03 9.72
CA PRO A 258 -13.30 10.55 9.44
C PRO A 258 -14.41 9.50 9.62
N LEU A 259 -14.13 8.25 9.25
CA LEU A 259 -15.07 7.12 9.39
C LEU A 259 -14.82 6.36 10.69
N LYS A 260 -15.91 6.05 11.41
CA LYS A 260 -15.89 5.11 12.55
C LYS A 260 -15.83 3.67 12.05
N GLU A 261 -14.62 3.20 11.87
CA GLU A 261 -14.37 1.85 11.36
C GLU A 261 -14.59 0.80 12.44
N ARG A 262 -15.25 -0.31 12.11
CA ARG A 262 -15.62 -1.34 13.09
C ARG A 262 -14.44 -1.88 13.88
N GLY A 263 -13.31 -2.12 13.21
CA GLY A 263 -12.09 -2.58 13.87
C GLY A 263 -11.44 -1.55 14.80
N LEU A 264 -11.75 -0.26 14.64
CA LEU A 264 -11.29 0.77 15.58
C LEU A 264 -12.25 0.96 16.75
N GLU A 265 -13.51 0.58 16.62
CA GLU A 265 -14.47 0.62 17.73
C GLU A 265 -14.37 -0.60 18.64
N ARG A 266 -14.48 -1.82 18.08
CA ARG A 266 -14.65 -3.06 18.87
C ARG A 266 -14.09 -4.27 18.16
N PHE A 267 -13.52 -5.20 18.92
CA PHE A 267 -12.96 -6.45 18.41
C PHE A 267 -13.28 -7.64 19.32
N GLN A 268 -13.68 -8.76 18.70
CA GLN A 268 -13.82 -10.07 19.36
C GLN A 268 -12.65 -10.96 18.94
N HIS A 269 -11.84 -11.42 19.89
CA HIS A 269 -10.67 -12.23 19.59
C HIS A 269 -11.05 -13.63 19.11
N PRO A 270 -10.77 -14.01 17.85
CA PRO A 270 -11.17 -15.32 17.33
C PRO A 270 -10.52 -16.50 18.05
N GLN A 271 -9.36 -16.27 18.69
CA GLN A 271 -8.60 -17.31 19.39
C GLN A 271 -8.84 -17.30 20.91
N ASN A 272 -9.73 -16.47 21.45
CA ASN A 272 -10.11 -16.49 22.87
C ASN A 272 -11.39 -17.33 23.06
N PRO A 273 -11.30 -18.55 23.61
CA PRO A 273 -12.46 -19.44 23.73
C PRO A 273 -13.59 -18.85 24.56
N LEU A 274 -13.27 -18.11 25.63
CA LEU A 274 -14.26 -17.52 26.51
C LEU A 274 -15.03 -16.39 25.81
N GLU A 275 -14.33 -15.51 25.08
CA GLU A 275 -14.97 -14.43 24.32
C GLU A 275 -15.86 -14.98 23.20
N MET A 276 -15.40 -16.04 22.52
CA MET A 276 -16.17 -16.71 21.48
C MET A 276 -17.41 -17.41 22.02
N LEU A 277 -17.32 -18.10 23.17
CA LEU A 277 -18.47 -18.76 23.82
C LEU A 277 -19.49 -17.75 24.35
N THR A 278 -19.03 -16.64 24.91
CA THR A 278 -19.89 -15.62 25.54
C THR A 278 -20.39 -14.55 24.57
N ASN A 279 -19.92 -14.55 23.31
CA ASN A 279 -20.16 -13.47 22.34
C ASN A 279 -19.77 -12.08 22.86
N SER A 280 -18.76 -12.00 23.74
CA SER A 280 -18.24 -10.72 24.22
C SER A 280 -17.23 -10.12 23.23
N ASP A 281 -17.22 -8.78 23.16
CA ASP A 281 -16.23 -7.98 22.45
C ASP A 281 -15.64 -6.93 23.38
N ARG A 282 -14.51 -6.33 22.97
CA ARG A 282 -13.82 -5.29 23.75
C ARG A 282 -13.57 -4.05 22.90
N PRO A 283 -13.56 -2.85 23.51
CA PRO A 283 -13.16 -1.64 22.82
C PRO A 283 -11.70 -1.72 22.40
N THR A 284 -11.40 -1.16 21.24
CA THR A 284 -10.04 -1.04 20.69
C THR A 284 -9.50 0.39 20.74
N ASN A 285 -10.29 1.34 21.27
CA ASN A 285 -9.89 2.72 21.49
C ASN A 285 -10.43 3.26 22.83
N THR A 286 -9.82 4.34 23.30
CA THR A 286 -10.28 5.14 24.45
C THR A 286 -10.84 6.51 24.03
N ALA A 287 -10.52 6.98 22.83
CA ALA A 287 -11.03 8.22 22.25
C ALA A 287 -11.03 8.15 20.72
N PHE A 288 -11.92 8.93 20.09
CA PHE A 288 -12.09 8.95 18.64
C PHE A 288 -12.33 10.38 18.14
N PHE A 289 -11.47 10.88 17.26
CA PHE A 289 -11.57 12.21 16.64
C PHE A 289 -11.76 12.08 15.13
N ARG A 290 -12.51 13.02 14.54
CA ARG A 290 -13.01 12.92 13.16
C ARG A 290 -12.74 14.19 12.36
N PRO A 291 -11.46 14.48 12.03
CA PRO A 291 -11.14 15.67 11.27
C PRO A 291 -11.75 15.62 9.87
N ALA A 292 -11.85 16.78 9.24
CA ALA A 292 -12.04 16.89 7.81
C ALA A 292 -10.82 16.30 7.06
N LEU A 293 -11.03 15.78 5.86
CA LEU A 293 -10.03 15.19 4.99
C LEU A 293 -8.98 16.24 4.68
N GLY A 294 -7.71 15.94 4.96
CA GLY A 294 -6.62 16.89 4.83
C GLY A 294 -6.48 17.86 6.01
N GLY A 295 -7.40 17.84 6.98
CA GLY A 295 -7.38 18.67 8.19
C GLY A 295 -6.46 18.14 9.30
N ASP A 296 -5.78 17.00 9.09
CA ASP A 296 -4.92 16.34 10.08
C ASP A 296 -3.77 17.23 10.53
N MET A 297 -3.12 17.97 9.61
CA MET A 297 -2.06 18.91 9.95
C MET A 297 -2.57 20.03 10.86
N ALA A 298 -3.79 20.53 10.63
CA ALA A 298 -4.39 21.55 11.46
C ALA A 298 -4.69 21.02 12.87
N MET A 299 -5.18 19.79 13.00
CA MET A 299 -5.37 19.13 14.30
C MET A 299 -4.04 19.00 15.05
N LEU A 300 -3.00 18.47 14.40
CA LEU A 300 -1.66 18.34 14.97
C LEU A 300 -1.06 19.68 15.38
N ARG A 301 -1.22 20.72 14.53
CA ARG A 301 -0.81 22.09 14.81
C ARG A 301 -1.52 22.66 16.04
N GLY A 302 -2.81 22.40 16.18
CA GLY A 302 -3.57 22.76 17.37
C GLY A 302 -3.08 22.05 18.63
N MET A 303 -2.74 20.76 18.52
CA MET A 303 -2.14 20.01 19.64
C MET A 303 -0.79 20.60 20.05
N ALA A 304 0.08 20.93 19.08
CA ALA A 304 1.36 21.58 19.34
C ALA A 304 1.18 22.95 20.00
N LYS A 305 0.17 23.72 19.57
CA LYS A 305 -0.12 25.04 20.11
C LYS A 305 -0.60 25.00 21.56
N PHE A 306 -1.46 24.04 21.90
CA PHE A 306 -1.83 23.79 23.30
C PHE A 306 -0.63 23.35 24.14
N ALA A 307 0.19 22.44 23.62
CA ALA A 307 1.39 21.99 24.33
C ALA A 307 2.37 23.15 24.59
N LEU A 308 2.55 24.07 23.63
CA LEU A 308 3.34 25.30 23.79
C LEU A 308 2.75 26.24 24.83
N GLN A 309 1.42 26.40 24.87
CA GLN A 309 0.75 27.19 25.89
C GLN A 309 1.02 26.61 27.29
N TRP A 310 0.83 25.31 27.47
CA TRP A 310 1.06 24.64 28.76
C TRP A 310 2.54 24.62 29.15
N GLU A 311 3.46 24.56 28.20
CA GLU A 311 4.89 24.71 28.47
C GLU A 311 5.19 26.09 29.09
N ARG A 312 4.65 27.16 28.50
CA ARG A 312 4.83 28.53 29.02
C ARG A 312 4.20 28.70 30.40
N GLU A 313 3.01 28.12 30.61
CA GLU A 313 2.33 28.13 31.92
C GLU A 313 3.15 27.36 32.97
N ALA A 314 3.67 26.18 32.63
CA ALA A 314 4.50 25.40 33.53
C ALA A 314 5.79 26.13 33.91
N GLN A 315 6.47 26.77 32.95
CA GLN A 315 7.65 27.59 33.20
C GLN A 315 7.34 28.78 34.12
N ALA A 316 6.24 29.49 33.89
CA ALA A 316 5.84 30.64 34.70
C ALA A 316 5.50 30.25 36.15
N ASN A 317 4.97 29.04 36.35
CA ASN A 317 4.53 28.54 37.66
C ASN A 317 5.57 27.66 38.37
N GLY A 318 6.70 27.35 37.74
CA GLY A 318 7.70 26.42 38.28
C GLY A 318 7.22 24.96 38.34
N GLU A 319 6.29 24.58 37.47
CA GLU A 319 5.77 23.21 37.34
C GLU A 319 6.65 22.36 36.42
N PRO A 320 6.50 21.02 36.40
CA PRO A 320 7.22 20.16 35.47
C PRO A 320 6.99 20.57 34.01
N ALA A 321 8.07 20.67 33.24
CA ALA A 321 8.02 21.01 31.82
C ALA A 321 7.15 20.02 31.03
N VAL A 322 6.45 20.53 30.02
CA VAL A 322 5.69 19.74 29.07
C VAL A 322 6.61 19.19 27.99
N PHE A 323 7.61 19.96 27.58
CA PHE A 323 8.61 19.58 26.59
C PHE A 323 9.83 18.89 27.22
N ASP A 324 10.46 18.00 26.44
CA ASP A 324 11.73 17.38 26.81
C ASP A 324 12.90 18.27 26.36
N HIS A 325 13.25 19.24 27.20
CA HIS A 325 14.34 20.19 26.93
C HIS A 325 15.70 19.52 26.75
N ALA A 326 15.94 18.38 27.43
CA ALA A 326 17.20 17.66 27.29
C ALA A 326 17.32 17.03 25.91
N PHE A 327 16.26 16.34 25.45
CA PHE A 327 16.21 15.81 24.09
C PHE A 327 16.34 16.92 23.04
N ILE A 328 15.61 18.02 23.20
CA ILE A 328 15.63 19.14 22.25
C ILE A 328 17.03 19.75 22.14
N ALA A 329 17.71 19.98 23.28
CA ALA A 329 19.06 20.56 23.28
C ALA A 329 20.11 19.63 22.66
N GLU A 330 20.05 18.33 23.02
CA GLU A 330 21.03 17.34 22.59
C GLU A 330 20.83 16.92 21.12
N HIS A 331 19.58 16.66 20.73
CA HIS A 331 19.25 16.03 19.45
C HIS A 331 18.53 16.95 18.47
N GLY A 332 17.88 18.02 18.93
CA GLY A 332 17.04 18.87 18.11
C GLY A 332 17.80 19.92 17.28
N HIS A 333 17.24 20.25 16.12
CA HIS A 333 17.61 21.40 15.29
C HIS A 333 16.36 22.07 14.72
N GLY A 334 16.27 23.41 14.77
CA GLY A 334 15.18 24.20 14.18
C GLY A 334 13.90 24.33 15.02
N VAL A 335 13.99 24.11 16.34
CA VAL A 335 12.81 24.09 17.23
C VAL A 335 12.17 25.48 17.38
N ASP A 336 12.97 26.53 17.45
CA ASP A 336 12.49 27.91 17.67
C ASP A 336 11.70 28.41 16.47
N GLU A 337 12.18 28.15 15.25
CA GLU A 337 11.47 28.49 14.02
C GLU A 337 10.13 27.74 13.93
N TYR A 338 10.10 26.47 14.33
CA TYR A 338 8.87 25.69 14.38
C TYR A 338 7.88 26.26 15.41
N LEU A 339 8.33 26.53 16.64
CA LEU A 339 7.46 27.07 17.68
C LEU A 339 6.94 28.47 17.35
N ALA A 340 7.74 29.32 16.68
CA ALA A 340 7.30 30.61 16.19
C ALA A 340 6.14 30.47 15.18
N VAL A 341 6.24 29.50 14.27
CA VAL A 341 5.17 29.18 13.31
C VAL A 341 3.92 28.61 14.01
N VAL A 342 4.08 27.77 15.04
CA VAL A 342 2.96 27.28 15.87
C VAL A 342 2.26 28.42 16.59
N ASP A 343 3.01 29.34 17.19
CA ASP A 343 2.47 30.49 17.93
C ASP A 343 1.76 31.50 17.01
N ALA A 344 2.30 31.71 15.81
CA ALA A 344 1.70 32.60 14.81
C ALA A 344 0.43 32.01 14.15
N THR A 345 0.21 30.69 14.20
CA THR A 345 -0.96 30.08 13.55
C THR A 345 -2.27 30.42 14.30
N PRO A 346 -3.27 31.06 13.67
CA PRO A 346 -4.52 31.43 14.34
C PRO A 346 -5.39 30.22 14.68
N TRP A 347 -6.05 30.24 15.85
CA TRP A 347 -7.00 29.20 16.27
C TRP A 347 -8.17 29.05 15.29
N SER A 348 -8.66 30.16 14.71
CA SER A 348 -9.72 30.14 13.71
C SER A 348 -9.34 29.35 12.46
N HIS A 349 -8.09 29.47 12.00
CA HIS A 349 -7.58 28.70 10.87
C HIS A 349 -7.48 27.21 11.23
N ILE A 350 -6.95 26.90 12.42
CA ILE A 350 -6.86 25.52 12.93
C ILE A 350 -8.23 24.84 13.00
N GLN A 351 -9.25 25.49 13.56
CA GLN A 351 -10.60 24.94 13.67
C GLN A 351 -11.26 24.78 12.29
N ALA A 352 -11.15 25.80 11.43
CA ALA A 352 -11.76 25.76 10.10
C ALA A 352 -11.19 24.62 9.24
N GLN A 353 -9.86 24.44 9.24
CA GLN A 353 -9.22 23.43 8.41
C GLN A 353 -9.32 22.02 9.00
N SER A 354 -9.21 21.87 10.33
CA SER A 354 -9.37 20.55 10.98
C SER A 354 -10.82 20.06 10.94
N GLY A 355 -11.80 20.96 10.88
CA GLY A 355 -13.22 20.62 11.04
C GLY A 355 -13.58 20.18 12.48
N LEU A 356 -12.67 20.39 13.45
CA LEU A 356 -12.86 20.01 14.84
C LEU A 356 -13.13 21.23 15.72
N THR A 357 -13.79 20.99 16.86
CA THR A 357 -13.94 22.02 17.89
C THR A 357 -12.62 22.24 18.62
N LEU A 358 -12.43 23.44 19.20
CA LEU A 358 -11.25 23.71 20.01
C LEU A 358 -11.15 22.75 21.21
N ALA A 359 -12.28 22.37 21.80
CA ALA A 359 -12.36 21.42 22.91
C ALA A 359 -11.90 20.00 22.50
N ASP A 360 -12.24 19.54 21.30
CA ASP A 360 -11.76 18.24 20.79
C ASP A 360 -10.24 18.25 20.60
N ILE A 361 -9.70 19.33 20.02
CA ILE A 361 -8.27 19.50 19.81
C ILE A 361 -7.54 19.58 21.15
N GLU A 362 -8.07 20.33 22.12
CA GLU A 362 -7.53 20.41 23.47
C GLU A 362 -7.52 19.04 24.15
N LEU A 363 -8.62 18.29 24.07
CA LEU A 363 -8.69 16.94 24.63
C LEU A 363 -7.64 16.02 24.02
N ALA A 364 -7.49 16.01 22.70
CA ALA A 364 -6.44 15.25 22.02
C ALA A 364 -5.04 15.66 22.49
N ALA A 365 -4.79 16.96 22.64
CA ALA A 365 -3.53 17.50 23.13
C ALA A 365 -3.25 17.10 24.58
N ARG A 366 -4.28 17.09 25.46
CA ARG A 366 -4.16 16.63 26.85
C ARG A 366 -3.83 15.14 26.92
N MET A 367 -4.48 14.32 26.10
CA MET A 367 -4.18 12.89 26.01
C MET A 367 -2.73 12.67 25.54
N TYR A 368 -2.28 13.45 24.55
CA TYR A 368 -0.90 13.41 24.07
C TYR A 368 0.10 13.79 25.18
N CYS A 369 -0.14 14.93 25.83
CA CYS A 369 0.77 15.45 26.86
C CYS A 369 0.77 14.60 28.14
N ARG A 370 -0.26 13.77 28.36
CA ARG A 370 -0.29 12.81 29.47
C ARG A 370 0.54 11.55 29.21
N GLY A 371 0.64 11.10 27.96
CA GLY A 371 1.38 9.90 27.59
C GLY A 371 2.89 10.09 27.70
N LYS A 372 3.59 9.19 28.38
CA LYS A 372 5.06 9.23 28.51
C LYS A 372 5.76 8.39 27.45
N ARG A 373 5.06 7.41 26.87
CA ARG A 373 5.56 6.48 25.86
C ARG A 373 4.55 6.43 24.73
N VAL A 374 4.71 7.39 23.81
CA VAL A 374 3.74 7.66 22.76
C VAL A 374 4.18 7.03 21.45
N ILE A 375 3.34 6.16 20.88
CA ILE A 375 3.48 5.68 19.50
C ILE A 375 2.54 6.46 18.60
N MET A 376 3.07 7.00 17.50
CA MET A 376 2.29 7.61 16.43
C MET A 376 2.23 6.66 15.24
N CYS A 377 1.08 6.01 15.03
CA CYS A 377 0.80 5.15 13.89
C CYS A 377 0.07 5.91 12.80
N TRP A 378 0.47 5.76 11.53
CA TRP A 378 -0.28 6.33 10.40
C TRP A 378 -0.25 5.47 9.14
N ALA A 379 -1.22 5.69 8.27
CA ALA A 379 -1.31 5.04 6.95
C ALA A 379 -1.83 5.99 5.87
N MET A 380 -2.63 5.48 4.93
CA MET A 380 -2.96 6.18 3.68
C MET A 380 -3.85 7.40 3.85
N GLY A 381 -4.62 7.47 4.94
CA GLY A 381 -5.39 8.68 5.28
C GLY A 381 -4.51 9.88 5.64
N ILE A 382 -3.19 9.71 5.72
CA ILE A 382 -2.22 10.82 5.87
C ILE A 382 -1.39 10.99 4.59
N THR A 383 -0.95 9.90 3.97
CA THR A 383 0.07 9.96 2.90
C THR A 383 -0.49 10.34 1.53
N GLN A 384 -1.78 10.09 1.26
CA GLN A 384 -2.43 10.35 -0.05
C GLN A 384 -3.17 11.70 -0.09
N HIS A 385 -2.51 12.74 0.42
CA HIS A 385 -2.96 14.12 0.42
C HIS A 385 -1.89 15.03 -0.20
N ARG A 386 -2.31 16.20 -0.70
CA ARG A 386 -1.41 17.19 -1.31
C ARG A 386 -0.28 17.63 -0.37
N HIS A 387 -0.62 17.81 0.92
CA HIS A 387 0.28 18.29 1.96
C HIS A 387 0.75 17.17 2.91
N SER A 388 0.83 15.93 2.42
CA SER A 388 1.18 14.77 3.25
C SER A 388 2.57 14.83 3.89
N VAL A 389 3.59 15.29 3.17
CA VAL A 389 4.96 15.46 3.70
C VAL A 389 4.97 16.41 4.91
N PRO A 390 4.47 17.67 4.83
CA PRO A 390 4.44 18.55 5.99
C PRO A 390 3.54 18.04 7.12
N THR A 391 2.43 17.35 6.84
CA THR A 391 1.61 16.70 7.87
C THR A 391 2.40 15.67 8.67
N ILE A 392 3.16 14.79 7.99
CA ILE A 392 3.98 13.78 8.67
C ILE A 392 5.11 14.44 9.45
N GLN A 393 5.70 15.52 8.92
CA GLN A 393 6.70 16.30 9.66
C GLN A 393 6.11 16.94 10.92
N GLU A 394 4.84 17.36 10.92
CA GLU A 394 4.14 17.83 12.13
C GLU A 394 3.98 16.71 13.18
N ILE A 395 3.69 15.47 12.75
CA ILE A 395 3.68 14.29 13.65
C ILE A 395 5.07 14.11 14.29
N VAL A 396 6.13 14.20 13.48
CA VAL A 396 7.51 14.04 13.95
C VAL A 396 7.90 15.19 14.90
N ASN A 397 7.52 16.43 14.58
CA ASN A 397 7.74 17.59 15.44
C ASN A 397 7.14 17.38 16.84
N LEU A 398 5.89 16.91 16.92
CA LEU A 398 5.28 16.57 18.21
C LEU A 398 6.12 15.55 18.97
N GLN A 399 6.47 14.42 18.33
CA GLN A 399 7.26 13.37 18.99
C GLN A 399 8.63 13.89 19.48
N MET A 400 9.28 14.76 18.71
CA MET A 400 10.55 15.37 19.08
C MET A 400 10.42 16.39 20.22
N LEU A 401 9.33 17.18 20.29
CA LEU A 401 9.07 18.09 21.42
C LEU A 401 9.08 17.35 22.78
N ARG A 402 8.79 16.05 22.75
CA ARG A 402 8.59 15.20 23.93
C ARG A 402 9.61 14.08 24.07
N GLY A 403 10.65 14.06 23.25
CA GLY A 403 11.69 13.02 23.29
C GLY A 403 11.20 11.60 23.01
N ASN A 404 10.05 11.43 22.35
CA ASN A 404 9.38 10.15 22.09
C ASN A 404 10.01 9.36 20.92
N ILE A 405 11.31 9.52 20.67
CA ILE A 405 12.05 8.77 19.65
C ILE A 405 13.28 8.13 20.31
N GLY A 406 13.47 6.84 20.04
CA GLY A 406 14.55 6.05 20.61
C GLY A 406 14.38 5.71 22.09
N VAL A 407 13.14 5.53 22.53
CA VAL A 407 12.79 5.04 23.87
C VAL A 407 11.80 3.88 23.76
N PRO A 408 11.93 2.81 24.58
CA PRO A 408 11.00 1.70 24.54
C PRO A 408 9.55 2.13 24.76
N GLY A 409 8.67 1.68 23.87
CA GLY A 409 7.25 1.99 23.87
C GLY A 409 6.87 3.33 23.22
N ALA A 410 7.79 4.01 22.54
CA ALA A 410 7.48 5.24 21.83
C ALA A 410 8.12 5.29 20.43
N GLY A 411 7.54 6.09 19.54
CA GLY A 411 8.17 6.37 18.25
C GLY A 411 7.19 6.58 17.11
N LEU A 412 7.75 6.44 15.91
CA LEU A 412 7.10 6.69 14.63
C LEU A 412 6.79 5.36 13.94
N CYS A 413 5.51 5.11 13.63
CA CYS A 413 5.04 3.84 13.07
C CYS A 413 4.23 4.08 11.77
N PRO A 414 4.89 4.35 10.62
CA PRO A 414 4.23 4.30 9.32
C PRO A 414 3.83 2.84 9.01
N VAL A 415 2.54 2.52 9.12
CA VAL A 415 2.07 1.14 8.92
C VAL A 415 1.92 0.82 7.43
N ARG A 416 2.91 0.10 6.89
CA ARG A 416 3.04 -0.15 5.45
C ARG A 416 1.98 -1.11 4.92
N GLY A 417 1.63 -0.94 3.64
CA GLY A 417 0.60 -1.73 2.96
C GLY A 417 1.07 -3.13 2.54
N HIS A 418 1.68 -3.22 1.35
CA HIS A 418 2.13 -4.49 0.78
C HIS A 418 3.22 -5.15 1.60
N SER A 419 3.23 -6.48 1.64
CA SER A 419 4.07 -7.25 2.55
C SER A 419 5.58 -7.13 2.36
N ASN A 420 6.06 -6.65 1.22
CA ASN A 420 7.49 -6.40 1.01
C ASN A 420 7.82 -5.01 0.45
N VAL A 421 6.91 -4.03 0.54
CA VAL A 421 7.18 -2.69 -0.02
C VAL A 421 8.39 -2.02 0.64
N GLN A 422 8.68 -2.37 1.90
CA GLN A 422 9.87 -1.90 2.58
C GLN A 422 11.12 -2.59 2.05
N GLY A 423 11.06 -3.91 1.87
CA GLY A 423 12.15 -4.71 1.29
C GLY A 423 12.50 -4.26 -0.12
N ASP A 424 11.52 -4.03 -1.00
CA ASP A 424 11.76 -3.54 -2.36
C ASP A 424 12.57 -2.23 -2.36
N ARG A 425 12.18 -1.26 -1.53
CA ARG A 425 12.93 0.00 -1.36
C ARG A 425 14.34 -0.25 -0.80
N THR A 426 14.48 -1.13 0.19
CA THR A 426 15.79 -1.51 0.77
C THR A 426 16.69 -2.17 -0.27
N MET A 427 16.13 -3.00 -1.15
CA MET A 427 16.85 -3.70 -2.22
C MET A 427 17.21 -2.81 -3.40
N GLY A 428 16.82 -1.53 -3.38
CA GLY A 428 17.24 -0.54 -4.37
C GLY A 428 16.21 -0.24 -5.45
N ILE A 429 14.95 -0.67 -5.32
CA ILE A 429 13.84 -0.19 -6.15
C ILE A 429 13.59 1.27 -5.80
N ASN A 430 14.31 2.17 -6.46
CA ASN A 430 14.25 3.60 -6.20
C ASN A 430 14.67 4.40 -7.42
N GLU A 431 13.74 5.23 -7.88
CA GLU A 431 13.90 6.16 -8.99
C GLU A 431 14.75 7.38 -8.62
N ARG A 432 14.88 7.69 -7.33
CA ARG A 432 15.78 8.70 -6.76
C ARG A 432 16.75 8.01 -5.77
N PRO A 433 17.62 7.11 -6.25
CA PRO A 433 18.46 6.30 -5.38
C PRO A 433 19.54 7.13 -4.66
N PRO A 434 19.91 6.77 -3.42
CA PRO A 434 21.01 7.44 -2.72
C PRO A 434 22.35 7.14 -3.40
N GLU A 435 23.25 8.12 -3.43
CA GLU A 435 24.58 7.99 -4.05
C GLU A 435 25.38 6.81 -3.50
N ALA A 436 25.30 6.57 -2.19
CA ALA A 436 25.98 5.47 -1.52
C ALA A 436 25.61 4.08 -2.07
N LEU A 437 24.34 3.86 -2.47
CA LEU A 437 23.93 2.61 -3.10
C LEU A 437 24.55 2.48 -4.49
N LEU A 438 24.50 3.56 -5.28
CA LEU A 438 25.04 3.57 -6.64
C LEU A 438 26.54 3.33 -6.65
N ASP A 439 27.28 3.96 -5.71
CA ASP A 439 28.72 3.76 -5.53
C ASP A 439 29.06 2.32 -5.14
N ALA A 440 28.27 1.71 -4.24
CA ALA A 440 28.48 0.32 -3.83
C ALA A 440 28.28 -0.66 -5.00
N ILE A 441 27.24 -0.45 -5.82
CA ILE A 441 26.97 -1.25 -7.02
C ILE A 441 28.11 -1.08 -8.04
N GLU A 442 28.47 0.16 -8.37
CA GLU A 442 29.52 0.47 -9.35
C GLU A 442 30.86 -0.14 -8.92
N LYS A 443 31.22 0.00 -7.64
CA LYS A 443 32.43 -0.60 -7.07
C LYS A 443 32.41 -2.12 -7.15
N ARG A 444 31.27 -2.77 -6.86
CA ARG A 444 31.17 -4.24 -6.82
C ARG A 444 31.21 -4.87 -8.21
N PHE A 445 30.56 -4.25 -9.19
CA PHE A 445 30.29 -4.85 -10.49
C PHE A 445 31.10 -4.23 -11.65
N GLY A 446 31.73 -3.08 -11.43
CA GLY A 446 32.66 -2.49 -12.41
C GLY A 446 32.02 -1.94 -13.68
N PHE A 447 30.71 -1.65 -13.66
CA PHE A 447 30.02 -0.97 -14.77
C PHE A 447 29.55 0.43 -14.32
N PRO A 448 29.47 1.41 -15.23
CA PRO A 448 29.00 2.76 -14.90
C PRO A 448 27.52 2.74 -14.53
N VAL A 449 27.20 3.10 -13.29
CA VAL A 449 25.82 3.11 -12.79
C VAL A 449 25.16 4.47 -13.11
N PRO A 450 23.93 4.50 -13.64
CA PRO A 450 23.22 5.75 -13.92
C PRO A 450 23.06 6.61 -12.66
N ARG A 451 23.46 7.89 -12.74
CA ARG A 451 23.40 8.83 -11.62
C ARG A 451 22.19 9.76 -11.65
N ARG A 452 21.52 9.90 -12.80
CA ARG A 452 20.30 10.70 -12.94
C ARG A 452 19.11 10.01 -12.27
N ASN A 453 18.20 10.79 -11.72
CA ASN A 453 16.91 10.28 -11.26
C ASN A 453 16.11 9.74 -12.45
N GLY A 454 15.36 8.68 -12.21
CA GLY A 454 14.36 8.16 -13.15
C GLY A 454 12.95 8.62 -12.80
N HIS A 455 11.97 8.04 -13.51
CA HIS A 455 10.57 8.37 -13.34
C HIS A 455 9.92 7.65 -12.15
N ASN A 456 9.13 8.38 -11.36
CA ASN A 456 8.12 7.80 -10.48
C ASN A 456 6.88 7.35 -11.27
N THR A 457 5.91 6.72 -10.60
CA THR A 457 4.68 6.21 -11.24
C THR A 457 3.94 7.24 -12.10
N VAL A 458 3.77 8.48 -11.62
CA VAL A 458 3.04 9.53 -12.37
C VAL A 458 3.88 10.04 -13.54
N GLU A 459 5.17 10.26 -13.32
CA GLU A 459 6.12 10.66 -14.36
C GLU A 459 6.23 9.61 -15.48
N ALA A 460 6.19 8.31 -15.13
CA ALA A 460 6.19 7.21 -16.09
C ALA A 460 4.92 7.19 -16.94
N ILE A 461 3.75 7.45 -16.34
CA ILE A 461 2.48 7.59 -17.10
C ILE A 461 2.59 8.74 -18.08
N HIS A 462 3.10 9.90 -17.67
CA HIS A 462 3.35 11.02 -18.59
C HIS A 462 4.35 10.64 -19.70
N ALA A 463 5.46 9.98 -19.36
CA ALA A 463 6.45 9.57 -20.35
C ALA A 463 5.87 8.63 -21.41
N MET A 464 5.01 7.69 -21.01
CA MET A 464 4.31 6.79 -21.93
C MET A 464 3.23 7.53 -22.77
N LEU A 465 2.47 8.45 -22.17
CA LEU A 465 1.51 9.30 -22.90
C LEU A 465 2.21 10.14 -23.99
N ASP A 466 3.35 10.73 -23.66
CA ASP A 466 4.14 11.58 -24.55
C ASP A 466 4.93 10.77 -25.61
N GLY A 467 4.93 9.44 -25.54
CA GLY A 467 5.75 8.56 -26.39
C GLY A 467 7.26 8.63 -26.10
N ARG A 468 7.66 9.27 -24.98
CA ARG A 468 9.05 9.30 -24.50
C ARG A 468 9.47 7.95 -23.93
N ALA A 469 8.57 7.25 -23.25
CA ALA A 469 8.71 5.85 -22.89
C ALA A 469 7.93 4.96 -23.88
N LYS A 470 8.55 3.84 -24.27
CA LYS A 470 8.10 2.93 -25.32
C LYS A 470 7.97 1.48 -24.85
N VAL A 471 8.70 1.10 -23.81
CA VAL A 471 8.65 -0.24 -23.22
C VAL A 471 8.23 -0.13 -21.77
N PHE A 472 7.26 -0.94 -21.35
CA PHE A 472 6.86 -1.08 -19.96
C PHE A 472 7.04 -2.53 -19.51
N ILE A 473 7.75 -2.75 -18.41
CA ILE A 473 7.90 -4.06 -17.78
C ILE A 473 7.41 -3.96 -16.34
N GLY A 474 6.33 -4.68 -16.02
CA GLY A 474 5.75 -4.74 -14.68
C GLY A 474 6.11 -6.03 -13.96
N LEU A 475 6.84 -5.93 -12.86
CA LEU A 475 7.04 -7.00 -11.88
C LEU A 475 5.88 -7.02 -10.89
N GLY A 476 4.85 -7.80 -11.24
CA GLY A 476 3.59 -7.86 -10.51
C GLY A 476 2.71 -6.62 -10.66
N GLY A 477 1.66 -6.57 -9.82
CA GLY A 477 0.71 -5.48 -9.77
C GLY A 477 -0.35 -5.49 -10.88
N ASN A 478 -1.30 -4.56 -10.75
CA ASN A 478 -2.33 -4.28 -11.74
C ASN A 478 -2.26 -2.78 -12.06
N PHE A 479 -1.17 -2.38 -12.72
CA PHE A 479 -0.84 -0.97 -13.00
C PHE A 479 -2.03 -0.21 -13.60
N ALA A 480 -2.69 -0.79 -14.61
CA ALA A 480 -3.83 -0.19 -15.30
C ALA A 480 -5.01 0.19 -14.36
N GLN A 481 -5.19 -0.53 -13.25
CA GLN A 481 -6.27 -0.25 -12.29
C GLN A 481 -5.79 0.42 -11.01
N ALA A 482 -4.53 0.27 -10.62
CA ALA A 482 -4.01 0.74 -9.35
C ALA A 482 -3.66 2.24 -9.37
N THR A 483 -3.29 2.77 -10.53
CA THR A 483 -2.85 4.16 -10.72
C THR A 483 -4.05 5.12 -10.84
N PRO A 484 -3.83 6.43 -10.62
CA PRO A 484 -4.87 7.44 -10.86
C PRO A 484 -5.21 7.58 -12.35
N ASP A 485 -6.34 8.21 -12.65
CA ASP A 485 -6.74 8.60 -14.00
C ASP A 485 -6.76 7.40 -14.97
N THR A 486 -7.64 6.43 -14.69
CA THR A 486 -7.68 5.12 -15.35
C THR A 486 -7.66 5.20 -16.88
N GLU A 487 -8.40 6.13 -17.48
CA GLU A 487 -8.44 6.28 -18.95
C GLU A 487 -7.09 6.74 -19.51
N ARG A 488 -6.46 7.73 -18.88
CA ARG A 488 -5.14 8.22 -19.29
C ARG A 488 -4.04 7.20 -19.02
N THR A 489 -4.08 6.49 -17.89
CA THR A 489 -3.19 5.35 -17.65
C THR A 489 -3.35 4.29 -18.73
N ALA A 490 -4.59 3.95 -19.09
CA ALA A 490 -4.85 2.96 -20.13
C ALA A 490 -4.33 3.40 -21.50
N GLN A 491 -4.47 4.69 -21.83
CA GLN A 491 -3.89 5.26 -23.04
C GLN A 491 -2.36 5.21 -23.01
N ALA A 492 -1.74 5.51 -21.86
CA ALA A 492 -0.29 5.44 -21.67
C ALA A 492 0.26 4.05 -22.00
N LEU A 493 -0.35 2.99 -21.42
CA LEU A 493 0.05 1.60 -21.70
C LEU A 493 -0.14 1.23 -23.18
N ARG A 494 -1.23 1.69 -23.80
CA ARG A 494 -1.51 1.44 -25.24
C ARG A 494 -0.54 2.13 -26.18
N ASN A 495 0.06 3.25 -25.76
CA ASN A 495 1.06 3.97 -26.56
C ASN A 495 2.40 3.24 -26.63
N CYS A 496 2.69 2.32 -25.70
CA CYS A 496 3.93 1.56 -25.68
C CYS A 496 4.06 0.61 -26.89
N GLU A 497 5.28 0.43 -27.39
CA GLU A 497 5.63 -0.59 -28.38
C GLU A 497 5.55 -1.99 -27.76
N LEU A 498 5.99 -2.15 -26.51
CA LEU A 498 5.96 -3.41 -25.78
C LEU A 498 5.51 -3.19 -24.32
N THR A 499 4.55 -4.00 -23.87
CA THR A 499 4.18 -4.13 -22.46
C THR A 499 4.38 -5.56 -21.98
N VAL A 500 5.12 -5.75 -20.90
CA VAL A 500 5.42 -7.06 -20.31
C VAL A 500 4.88 -7.09 -18.89
N HIS A 501 4.15 -8.14 -18.52
CA HIS A 501 3.65 -8.34 -17.17
C HIS A 501 4.09 -9.69 -16.61
N ILE A 502 4.85 -9.64 -15.51
CA ILE A 502 5.23 -10.81 -14.71
C ILE A 502 4.18 -10.96 -13.61
N SER A 503 3.31 -11.97 -13.74
CA SER A 503 2.07 -12.02 -12.95
C SER A 503 1.69 -13.44 -12.53
N THR A 504 1.03 -13.54 -11.37
CA THR A 504 0.50 -14.81 -10.86
C THR A 504 -0.91 -15.12 -11.37
N LYS A 505 -1.71 -14.10 -11.70
CA LYS A 505 -3.13 -14.21 -12.12
C LYS A 505 -3.47 -13.19 -13.21
N LEU A 506 -4.50 -13.51 -14.00
CA LEU A 506 -5.07 -12.59 -14.99
C LEU A 506 -5.69 -11.37 -14.30
N ASN A 507 -5.39 -10.18 -14.81
CA ASN A 507 -5.89 -8.90 -14.33
C ASN A 507 -5.97 -7.89 -15.49
N ARG A 508 -6.54 -6.70 -15.24
CA ARG A 508 -6.80 -5.67 -16.26
C ARG A 508 -5.57 -5.24 -17.06
N SER A 509 -4.38 -5.19 -16.43
CA SER A 509 -3.15 -4.72 -17.10
C SER A 509 -2.74 -5.63 -18.27
N HIS A 510 -3.12 -6.91 -18.24
CA HIS A 510 -2.90 -7.81 -19.37
C HIS A 510 -3.84 -7.56 -20.56
N LEU A 511 -4.89 -6.77 -20.38
CA LEU A 511 -5.87 -6.47 -21.43
C LEU A 511 -5.74 -5.03 -21.95
N VAL A 512 -5.07 -4.18 -21.17
CA VAL A 512 -4.76 -2.80 -21.51
C VAL A 512 -3.27 -2.74 -21.79
N HIS A 513 -2.90 -3.12 -23.00
CA HIS A 513 -1.52 -3.40 -23.38
C HIS A 513 -1.07 -2.56 -24.58
N GLY A 514 0.23 -2.53 -24.81
CA GLY A 514 0.87 -1.84 -25.95
C GLY A 514 0.67 -2.59 -27.28
N LYS A 515 1.43 -2.20 -28.31
CA LYS A 515 1.33 -2.83 -29.64
C LYS A 515 1.74 -4.31 -29.63
N GLN A 516 2.78 -4.64 -28.86
CA GLN A 516 3.14 -6.00 -28.49
C GLN A 516 2.94 -6.20 -27.00
N ALA A 517 2.54 -7.39 -26.59
CA ALA A 517 2.33 -7.67 -25.17
C ALA A 517 2.74 -9.09 -24.78
N LEU A 518 3.32 -9.22 -23.58
CA LEU A 518 3.70 -10.50 -22.99
C LEU A 518 3.08 -10.68 -21.61
N ILE A 519 2.59 -11.88 -21.35
CA ILE A 519 2.21 -12.34 -20.01
C ILE A 519 3.18 -13.44 -19.59
N LEU A 520 3.93 -13.20 -18.52
CA LEU A 520 4.94 -14.12 -17.99
C LEU A 520 4.45 -14.69 -16.66
N PRO A 521 4.01 -15.96 -16.61
CA PRO A 521 3.45 -16.56 -15.40
C PRO A 521 4.54 -16.78 -14.35
N CYS A 522 4.36 -16.16 -13.18
CA CYS A 522 5.27 -16.35 -12.05
C CYS A 522 4.70 -17.24 -10.94
N LEU A 523 5.61 -17.88 -10.22
CA LEU A 523 5.33 -18.52 -8.94
C LEU A 523 4.85 -17.45 -7.94
N GLY A 524 3.86 -17.81 -7.14
CA GLY A 524 3.47 -17.02 -5.99
C GLY A 524 4.26 -17.48 -4.77
N ARG A 525 4.20 -16.70 -3.67
CA ARG A 525 4.93 -17.04 -2.44
C ARG A 525 4.49 -18.35 -1.80
N THR A 526 3.30 -18.83 -2.15
CA THR A 526 2.83 -20.14 -1.70
C THR A 526 3.41 -21.31 -2.50
N ASP A 527 3.96 -21.08 -3.69
CA ASP A 527 4.48 -22.12 -4.57
C ASP A 527 5.93 -22.49 -4.20
N ILE A 528 6.24 -23.79 -4.17
CA ILE A 528 7.59 -24.31 -3.99
C ILE A 528 8.40 -23.99 -5.24
N ASP A 529 9.47 -23.23 -5.07
CA ASP A 529 10.50 -23.01 -6.08
C ASP A 529 11.60 -24.06 -5.91
N LEU A 530 11.69 -25.01 -6.85
CA LEU A 530 12.63 -26.12 -6.79
C LEU A 530 13.75 -25.91 -7.82
N GLN A 531 14.98 -25.75 -7.32
CA GLN A 531 16.20 -25.70 -8.13
C GLN A 531 16.98 -27.02 -8.00
N ALA A 532 18.07 -27.17 -8.76
CA ALA A 532 18.87 -28.39 -8.79
C ALA A 532 19.39 -28.79 -7.39
N ASP A 533 19.80 -27.81 -6.59
CA ASP A 533 20.36 -28.01 -5.25
C ASP A 533 19.28 -28.04 -4.14
N GLY A 534 17.99 -27.95 -4.52
CA GLY A 534 16.87 -28.07 -3.60
C GLY A 534 15.89 -26.88 -3.62
N PRO A 535 14.89 -26.90 -2.72
CA PRO A 535 13.89 -25.85 -2.64
C PRO A 535 14.52 -24.54 -2.17
N GLN A 536 14.18 -23.45 -2.84
CA GLN A 536 14.64 -22.11 -2.51
C GLN A 536 13.62 -21.38 -1.63
N ALA A 537 14.13 -20.59 -0.69
CA ALA A 537 13.33 -19.63 0.06
C ALA A 537 13.55 -18.25 -0.55
N VAL A 538 12.53 -17.40 -0.57
CA VAL A 538 12.70 -15.95 -0.82
C VAL A 538 12.66 -15.20 0.52
N THR A 539 13.08 -13.95 0.57
CA THR A 539 12.99 -13.12 1.77
C THR A 539 12.14 -11.87 1.57
N VAL A 540 11.60 -11.37 2.67
CA VAL A 540 10.84 -10.12 2.74
C VAL A 540 11.29 -9.30 3.95
N GLU A 541 10.95 -8.01 3.97
CA GLU A 541 11.12 -7.07 5.07
C GLU A 541 9.77 -6.45 5.46
N ASP A 542 9.38 -6.58 6.73
CA ASP A 542 8.13 -6.05 7.26
C ASP A 542 8.22 -4.57 7.72
N SER A 543 7.10 -4.02 8.21
CA SER A 543 7.02 -2.61 8.68
C SER A 543 7.92 -2.30 9.89
N PHE A 544 8.39 -3.32 10.61
CA PHE A 544 9.25 -3.20 11.78
C PHE A 544 10.72 -3.46 11.44
N SER A 545 11.07 -3.53 10.15
CA SER A 545 12.44 -3.80 9.67
C SER A 545 12.95 -5.19 10.07
N MET A 546 12.06 -6.16 10.23
CA MET A 546 12.42 -7.57 10.34
C MET A 546 12.54 -8.18 8.95
N VAL A 547 13.67 -8.83 8.68
CA VAL A 547 13.94 -9.57 7.44
C VAL A 547 13.80 -11.06 7.73
N HIS A 548 12.91 -11.75 7.02
CA HIS A 548 12.63 -13.17 7.24
C HIS A 548 12.39 -13.95 5.95
N ALA A 549 12.57 -15.27 6.04
CA ALA A 549 12.40 -16.20 4.93
C ALA A 549 10.93 -16.59 4.73
N SER A 550 10.56 -16.75 3.46
CA SER A 550 9.27 -17.26 2.99
C SER A 550 9.51 -18.48 2.10
N ASN A 551 9.04 -19.64 2.56
CA ASN A 551 9.22 -20.94 1.94
C ASN A 551 7.88 -21.43 1.38
N GLY A 552 7.78 -21.53 0.05
CA GLY A 552 6.59 -22.07 -0.59
C GLY A 552 6.22 -23.48 -0.10
N GLN A 553 4.93 -23.80 -0.12
CA GLN A 553 4.38 -25.06 0.43
C GLN A 553 3.52 -25.83 -0.57
N LEU A 554 3.17 -25.21 -1.70
CA LEU A 554 2.30 -25.77 -2.73
C LEU A 554 3.12 -26.15 -3.95
N LYS A 555 2.76 -27.26 -4.61
CA LYS A 555 3.37 -27.58 -5.90
C LYS A 555 2.84 -26.60 -6.95
N PRO A 556 3.72 -26.02 -7.80
CA PRO A 556 3.29 -25.19 -8.92
C PRO A 556 2.24 -25.91 -9.79
N LEU A 557 1.31 -25.15 -10.36
CA LEU A 557 0.25 -25.72 -11.19
C LEU A 557 0.79 -26.24 -12.52
N SER A 558 1.88 -25.66 -13.03
CA SER A 558 2.48 -26.00 -14.31
C SER A 558 4.00 -25.98 -14.19
N THR A 559 4.66 -26.85 -14.95
CA THR A 559 6.12 -26.86 -15.11
C THR A 559 6.64 -25.67 -15.92
N GLN A 560 5.74 -24.92 -16.57
CA GLN A 560 6.06 -23.72 -17.33
C GLN A 560 6.06 -22.45 -16.46
N MET A 561 5.58 -22.50 -15.22
CA MET A 561 5.68 -21.36 -14.29
C MET A 561 7.13 -21.21 -13.81
N ARG A 562 7.62 -19.98 -13.72
CA ARG A 562 8.97 -19.67 -13.23
C ARG A 562 8.93 -18.73 -12.04
N SER A 563 9.93 -18.76 -11.17
CA SER A 563 10.05 -17.80 -10.06
C SER A 563 10.32 -16.39 -10.59
N GLU A 564 9.99 -15.35 -9.81
CA GLU A 564 10.33 -13.97 -10.17
C GLU A 564 11.83 -13.81 -10.46
N PRO A 565 12.76 -14.31 -9.62
CA PRO A 565 14.20 -14.28 -9.92
C PRO A 565 14.54 -14.94 -11.26
N ALA A 566 14.00 -16.13 -11.56
CA ALA A 566 14.30 -16.84 -12.81
C ALA A 566 13.79 -16.10 -14.06
N VAL A 567 12.64 -15.43 -13.97
CA VAL A 567 12.12 -14.59 -15.06
C VAL A 567 13.03 -13.38 -15.30
N ILE A 568 13.40 -12.68 -14.22
CA ILE A 568 14.28 -11.50 -14.29
C ILE A 568 15.65 -11.88 -14.84
N ALA A 569 16.25 -12.97 -14.35
CA ALA A 569 17.53 -13.48 -14.84
C ALA A 569 17.47 -13.87 -16.33
N GLY A 570 16.37 -14.46 -16.78
CA GLY A 570 16.18 -14.78 -18.20
C GLY A 570 16.11 -13.54 -19.09
N ILE A 571 15.38 -12.50 -18.66
CA ILE A 571 15.32 -11.21 -19.37
C ILE A 571 16.71 -10.56 -19.39
N ALA A 572 17.38 -10.50 -18.24
CA ALA A 572 18.69 -9.89 -18.09
C ALA A 572 19.74 -10.61 -18.93
N ALA A 573 19.77 -11.94 -18.92
CA ALA A 573 20.70 -12.73 -19.71
C ALA A 573 20.47 -12.59 -21.22
N ALA A 574 19.21 -12.51 -21.67
CA ALA A 574 18.91 -12.27 -23.08
C ALA A 574 19.27 -10.85 -23.54
N THR A 575 19.19 -9.87 -22.63
CA THR A 575 19.43 -8.45 -22.94
C THR A 575 20.91 -8.08 -22.85
N LEU A 576 21.60 -8.51 -21.78
CA LEU A 576 22.96 -8.09 -21.41
C LEU A 576 23.99 -9.23 -21.51
N GLY A 577 23.58 -10.46 -21.84
CA GLY A 577 24.45 -11.63 -21.79
C GLY A 577 24.84 -11.99 -20.35
N LYS A 578 26.08 -12.43 -20.13
CA LYS A 578 26.59 -12.84 -18.80
C LYS A 578 27.22 -11.69 -18.00
N GLN A 579 26.85 -10.45 -18.30
CA GLN A 579 27.40 -9.26 -17.65
C GLN A 579 26.28 -8.48 -16.94
N PRO A 580 26.56 -7.85 -15.78
CA PRO A 580 27.83 -7.89 -15.03
C PRO A 580 28.01 -9.19 -14.21
N VAL A 581 27.02 -10.09 -14.23
CA VAL A 581 26.99 -11.35 -13.48
C VAL A 581 26.46 -12.48 -14.35
N ASP A 582 26.78 -13.73 -14.00
CA ASP A 582 26.08 -14.88 -14.56
C ASP A 582 24.71 -15.03 -13.90
N TRP A 583 23.70 -14.43 -14.53
CA TRP A 583 22.32 -14.38 -14.02
C TRP A 583 21.72 -15.75 -13.74
N HIS A 584 22.01 -16.74 -14.59
CA HIS A 584 21.50 -18.10 -14.43
C HIS A 584 22.19 -18.81 -13.27
N TRP A 585 23.48 -18.55 -13.06
CA TRP A 585 24.20 -19.06 -11.89
C TRP A 585 23.66 -18.49 -10.57
N LEU A 586 23.24 -17.22 -10.54
CA LEU A 586 22.65 -16.60 -9.35
C LEU A 586 21.31 -17.23 -8.97
N VAL A 587 20.43 -17.47 -9.93
CA VAL A 587 19.08 -17.99 -9.63
C VAL A 587 19.02 -19.50 -9.40
N ALA A 588 20.12 -20.21 -9.64
CA ALA A 588 20.24 -21.61 -9.26
C ALA A 588 20.31 -21.81 -7.73
N ASP A 589 20.74 -20.77 -6.99
CA ASP A 589 20.90 -20.80 -5.53
C ASP A 589 20.83 -19.37 -4.96
N TYR A 590 19.75 -19.06 -4.24
CA TYR A 590 19.46 -17.70 -3.79
C TYR A 590 20.39 -17.21 -2.68
N ASP A 591 21.18 -18.08 -2.06
CA ASP A 591 22.22 -17.65 -1.14
C ASP A 591 23.24 -16.76 -1.87
N ARG A 592 23.50 -17.02 -3.16
CA ARG A 592 24.40 -16.20 -3.99
C ARG A 592 23.86 -14.79 -4.23
N ILE A 593 22.55 -14.64 -4.38
CA ILE A 593 21.90 -13.34 -4.52
C ILE A 593 22.04 -12.56 -3.20
N ARG A 594 21.84 -13.24 -2.07
CA ARG A 594 21.96 -12.65 -0.73
C ARG A 594 23.39 -12.26 -0.37
N ASP A 595 24.38 -13.00 -0.86
CA ASP A 595 25.78 -12.60 -0.72
C ASP A 595 26.04 -11.28 -1.46
N LEU A 596 25.51 -11.11 -2.69
CA LEU A 596 25.60 -9.85 -3.43
C LEU A 596 24.85 -8.70 -2.73
N ILE A 597 23.71 -8.98 -2.09
CA ILE A 597 23.00 -8.01 -1.24
C ILE A 597 23.90 -7.60 -0.06
N GLY A 598 24.52 -8.56 0.62
CA GLY A 598 25.44 -8.30 1.73
C GLY A 598 26.67 -7.47 1.33
N ASP A 599 27.13 -7.62 0.08
CA ASP A 599 28.26 -6.86 -0.47
C ASP A 599 27.91 -5.40 -0.79
N THR A 600 26.64 -5.09 -1.08
CA THR A 600 26.24 -3.80 -1.69
C THR A 600 25.24 -2.99 -0.87
N ILE A 601 24.51 -3.61 0.06
CA ILE A 601 23.46 -2.95 0.84
C ILE A 601 23.84 -2.98 2.33
N ALA A 602 23.90 -1.79 2.93
CA ALA A 602 24.23 -1.64 4.34
C ALA A 602 23.22 -2.38 5.25
N GLY A 603 23.72 -2.99 6.32
CA GLY A 603 22.91 -3.74 7.28
C GLY A 603 22.69 -5.22 6.93
N PHE A 604 23.14 -5.69 5.75
CA PHE A 604 22.96 -7.08 5.29
C PHE A 604 24.23 -7.95 5.38
N SER A 605 25.27 -7.50 6.06
CA SER A 605 26.45 -8.34 6.30
C SER A 605 26.05 -9.66 6.97
N GLY A 606 26.59 -10.78 6.45
CA GLY A 606 26.28 -12.13 6.92
C GLY A 606 24.83 -12.56 6.71
N PHE A 607 24.15 -12.05 5.66
CA PHE A 607 22.72 -12.31 5.38
C PHE A 607 22.34 -13.78 5.56
N ASN A 608 22.96 -14.70 4.81
CA ASN A 608 22.63 -16.13 4.83
C ASN A 608 22.78 -16.77 6.22
N GLN A 609 23.75 -16.33 7.02
CA GLN A 609 23.92 -16.82 8.39
C GLN A 609 22.81 -16.30 9.30
N ARG A 610 22.50 -15.01 9.22
CA ARG A 610 21.49 -14.36 10.08
C ARG A 610 20.07 -14.83 9.77
N LEU A 611 19.79 -15.18 8.51
CA LEU A 611 18.50 -15.69 8.07
C LEU A 611 18.15 -17.06 8.69
N ARG A 612 19.14 -17.82 9.16
CA ARG A 612 18.92 -19.12 9.82
C ARG A 612 18.31 -18.99 11.21
N ASN A 613 18.35 -17.80 11.80
CA ASN A 613 17.68 -17.54 13.08
C ASN A 613 16.16 -17.69 12.90
N PRO A 614 15.44 -18.30 13.85
CA PRO A 614 13.98 -18.36 13.79
C PRO A 614 13.36 -16.96 13.69
N GLY A 615 12.56 -16.72 12.66
CA GLY A 615 11.98 -15.38 12.39
C GLY A 615 12.93 -14.39 11.73
N GLY A 616 14.14 -14.83 11.33
CA GLY A 616 15.11 -14.02 10.60
C GLY A 616 15.87 -13.03 11.50
N PHE A 617 16.03 -11.79 11.04
CA PHE A 617 16.82 -10.79 11.77
C PHE A 617 16.28 -9.37 11.65
N TYR A 618 16.50 -8.58 12.70
CA TYR A 618 16.23 -7.14 12.69
C TYR A 618 17.36 -6.39 11.96
N LEU A 619 16.99 -5.48 11.05
CA LEU A 619 17.94 -4.68 10.28
C LEU A 619 18.54 -3.52 11.10
N GLY A 620 17.87 -3.09 12.18
CA GLY A 620 18.23 -1.90 12.93
C GLY A 620 17.51 -0.64 12.44
N ASN A 621 17.52 0.40 13.27
CA ASN A 621 17.04 1.74 12.90
C ASN A 621 17.88 2.80 13.62
N SER A 622 18.63 3.60 12.87
CA SER A 622 19.55 4.61 13.44
C SER A 622 18.82 5.66 14.26
N ALA A 623 17.66 6.14 13.81
CA ALA A 623 16.85 7.09 14.58
C ALA A 623 16.30 6.48 15.89
N ALA A 624 16.00 5.18 15.93
CA ALA A 624 15.65 4.48 17.17
C ALA A 624 16.83 4.38 18.15
N SER A 625 18.06 4.46 17.64
CA SER A 625 19.28 4.61 18.45
C SER A 625 19.68 6.07 18.67
N ARG A 626 18.86 7.04 18.23
CA ARG A 626 19.13 8.49 18.24
C ARG A 626 20.39 8.89 17.47
N GLU A 627 20.72 8.11 16.45
CA GLU A 627 21.79 8.37 15.48
C GLU A 627 21.17 8.98 14.21
N TRP A 628 21.30 10.29 14.05
CA TRP A 628 20.59 11.04 13.02
C TRP A 628 21.38 11.09 11.70
N ALA A 629 20.97 10.29 10.72
CA ALA A 629 21.51 10.34 9.36
C ALA A 629 20.91 11.48 8.52
N THR A 630 20.77 12.67 9.13
CA THR A 630 20.28 13.88 8.47
C THR A 630 21.46 14.75 8.01
N SER A 631 21.20 15.72 7.13
CA SER A 631 22.22 16.68 6.69
C SER A 631 22.80 17.55 7.81
N THR A 632 22.11 17.64 8.96
CA THR A 632 22.51 18.43 10.13
C THR A 632 23.17 17.55 11.21
N GLY A 633 23.15 16.22 11.07
CA GLY A 633 23.53 15.28 12.12
C GLY A 633 22.59 15.31 13.33
N ARG A 634 21.41 15.94 13.20
CA ARG A 634 20.41 16.15 14.27
C ARG A 634 18.99 15.82 13.80
N ALA A 635 18.08 15.61 14.73
CA ALA A 635 16.65 15.50 14.46
C ALA A 635 16.08 16.89 14.11
N ASN A 636 15.59 17.05 12.89
CA ASN A 636 15.20 18.34 12.32
C ASN A 636 13.71 18.63 12.51
N PHE A 637 13.41 19.62 13.35
CA PHE A 637 12.10 20.27 13.37
C PHE A 637 11.84 20.96 12.03
N LYS A 638 10.59 20.93 11.59
CA LYS A 638 10.17 21.53 10.31
C LYS A 638 9.10 22.60 10.54
N ALA A 639 9.45 23.85 10.27
CA ALA A 639 8.59 25.02 10.43
C ALA A 639 7.64 25.22 9.24
N ASN A 640 6.93 24.18 8.83
CA ASN A 640 5.97 24.27 7.72
C ASN A 640 4.78 25.16 8.12
N LEU A 641 4.36 26.06 7.24
CA LEU A 641 3.12 26.80 7.44
C LEU A 641 1.91 25.89 7.26
N LEU A 642 0.84 26.16 8.00
CA LEU A 642 -0.45 25.54 7.71
C LEU A 642 -0.92 26.03 6.33
N PRO A 643 -1.34 25.16 5.41
CA PRO A 643 -1.78 25.60 4.09
C PRO A 643 -2.95 26.57 4.21
N ASP A 644 -2.97 27.66 3.42
CA ASP A 644 -4.09 28.61 3.42
C ASP A 644 -5.41 27.95 2.98
N THR A 645 -5.32 26.92 2.16
CA THR A 645 -6.45 26.11 1.71
C THR A 645 -6.01 24.68 1.45
N LEU A 646 -6.95 23.75 1.54
CA LEU A 646 -6.75 22.35 1.14
C LEU A 646 -7.15 22.08 -0.31
N LEU A 647 -7.96 22.97 -0.92
CA LEU A 647 -8.36 22.85 -2.31
C LEU A 647 -7.23 23.31 -3.23
N ASP A 648 -6.93 22.50 -4.24
CA ASP A 648 -5.93 22.82 -5.25
C ASP A 648 -6.27 24.13 -5.98
N GLU A 649 -5.24 24.90 -6.33
CA GLU A 649 -5.38 26.18 -7.03
C GLU A 649 -6.14 26.04 -8.35
N ARG A 650 -5.95 24.94 -9.09
CA ARG A 650 -6.63 24.72 -10.37
C ARG A 650 -8.14 24.56 -10.19
N VAL A 651 -8.56 23.85 -9.15
CA VAL A 651 -9.97 23.72 -8.78
C VAL A 651 -10.55 25.08 -8.40
N ARG A 652 -9.84 25.84 -7.57
CA ARG A 652 -10.28 27.19 -7.15
C ARG A 652 -10.38 28.16 -8.32
N ALA A 653 -9.38 28.16 -9.21
CA ALA A 653 -9.32 29.02 -10.39
C ALA A 653 -10.45 28.73 -11.39
N SER A 654 -10.99 27.50 -11.40
CA SER A 654 -12.16 27.16 -12.23
C SER A 654 -13.45 27.86 -11.80
N GLY A 655 -13.50 28.45 -10.60
CA GLY A 655 -14.70 29.05 -10.01
C GLY A 655 -15.75 28.03 -9.55
N GLN A 656 -15.50 26.74 -9.72
CA GLN A 656 -16.41 25.68 -9.28
C GLN A 656 -16.21 25.34 -7.81
N LEU A 657 -17.31 25.23 -7.08
CA LEU A 657 -17.32 24.70 -5.73
C LEU A 657 -17.64 23.20 -5.76
N PRO A 658 -16.90 22.34 -5.03
CA PRO A 658 -17.26 20.94 -4.89
C PRO A 658 -18.50 20.79 -4.02
N ASP A 659 -19.31 19.78 -4.32
CA ASP A 659 -20.44 19.39 -3.47
C ASP A 659 -19.93 18.69 -2.20
N LEU A 660 -18.92 17.83 -2.37
CA LEU A 660 -18.28 17.01 -1.34
C LEU A 660 -16.78 16.82 -1.64
N ILE A 661 -16.00 16.58 -0.60
CA ILE A 661 -14.63 16.05 -0.72
C ILE A 661 -14.66 14.54 -0.48
N MET A 662 -14.22 13.78 -1.47
CA MET A 662 -14.24 12.33 -1.43
C MET A 662 -12.85 11.74 -1.15
N GLN A 663 -12.83 10.68 -0.33
CA GLN A 663 -11.70 9.77 -0.22
C GLN A 663 -12.01 8.42 -0.87
N SER A 664 -11.01 7.78 -1.50
CA SER A 664 -11.10 6.37 -1.87
C SER A 664 -10.67 5.47 -0.71
N MET A 665 -11.24 4.27 -0.59
CA MET A 665 -10.90 3.34 0.48
C MET A 665 -11.05 1.87 0.06
N ARG A 666 -10.48 0.96 0.85
CA ARG A 666 -10.61 -0.48 0.61
C ARG A 666 -11.93 -1.00 1.17
N SER A 667 -12.59 -1.90 0.44
CA SER A 667 -13.63 -2.73 1.05
C SER A 667 -13.03 -3.85 1.91
N HIS A 668 -13.86 -4.49 2.74
CA HIS A 668 -13.42 -5.61 3.56
C HIS A 668 -12.98 -6.85 2.75
N ASP A 669 -13.73 -7.25 1.73
CA ASP A 669 -13.44 -8.43 0.88
C ASP A 669 -12.51 -8.10 -0.29
N GLN A 670 -11.44 -7.38 0.00
CA GLN A 670 -10.51 -6.90 -1.01
C GLN A 670 -9.08 -6.80 -0.44
N TYR A 671 -8.11 -7.00 -1.32
CA TYR A 671 -6.73 -6.67 -1.05
C TYR A 671 -6.06 -5.96 -2.24
N ASN A 672 -5.70 -4.69 -2.06
CA ASN A 672 -5.32 -3.82 -3.16
C ASN A 672 -6.40 -3.87 -4.28
N THR A 673 -6.03 -4.04 -5.54
CA THR A 673 -6.97 -4.20 -6.66
C THR A 673 -7.57 -5.61 -6.75
N THR A 674 -7.12 -6.57 -5.94
CA THR A 674 -7.68 -7.93 -5.92
C THR A 674 -8.96 -7.96 -5.12
N ILE A 675 -10.07 -8.24 -5.79
CA ILE A 675 -11.39 -8.34 -5.18
C ILE A 675 -11.64 -9.82 -4.83
N TYR A 676 -11.83 -10.12 -3.56
CA TYR A 676 -12.17 -11.48 -3.09
C TYR A 676 -13.68 -11.71 -3.08
N GLY A 677 -14.46 -10.64 -2.99
CA GLY A 677 -15.92 -10.65 -2.98
C GLY A 677 -16.51 -9.25 -3.14
N LEU A 678 -17.81 -9.19 -3.43
CA LEU A 678 -18.57 -7.96 -3.63
C LEU A 678 -19.23 -7.43 -2.35
N ASP A 679 -18.83 -7.98 -1.20
CA ASP A 679 -19.39 -7.63 0.10
C ASP A 679 -18.40 -6.76 0.89
N ASP A 680 -18.94 -5.81 1.65
CA ASP A 680 -18.24 -5.17 2.76
C ASP A 680 -19.06 -5.41 4.03
N ARG A 681 -18.64 -6.45 4.77
CA ARG A 681 -19.32 -6.83 6.02
C ARG A 681 -19.35 -5.70 7.03
N TYR A 682 -18.28 -4.93 7.18
CA TYR A 682 -18.16 -3.93 8.24
C TYR A 682 -18.96 -2.67 7.94
N ARG A 683 -19.11 -2.32 6.66
CA ARG A 683 -19.93 -1.20 6.22
C ARG A 683 -21.35 -1.61 5.82
N GLY A 684 -21.66 -2.90 5.79
CA GLY A 684 -23.02 -3.40 5.55
C GLY A 684 -23.43 -3.47 4.07
N VAL A 685 -22.47 -3.40 3.15
CA VAL A 685 -22.70 -3.49 1.70
C VAL A 685 -22.63 -4.95 1.26
N ARG A 686 -23.55 -5.38 0.41
CA ARG A 686 -23.56 -6.72 -0.19
C ARG A 686 -23.84 -6.67 -1.68
N GLY A 687 -23.14 -7.51 -2.44
CA GLY A 687 -23.39 -7.73 -3.86
C GLY A 687 -23.12 -6.54 -4.79
N GLN A 688 -22.45 -5.49 -4.33
CA GLN A 688 -22.14 -4.29 -5.13
C GLN A 688 -20.91 -3.57 -4.57
N ARG A 689 -20.24 -2.78 -5.41
CA ARG A 689 -19.08 -1.96 -5.01
C ARG A 689 -19.19 -0.49 -5.45
N GLU A 690 -20.09 -0.21 -6.38
CA GLU A 690 -20.42 1.12 -6.91
C GLU A 690 -21.29 1.86 -5.89
N VAL A 691 -20.67 2.25 -4.77
CA VAL A 691 -21.32 2.95 -3.66
C VAL A 691 -20.55 4.21 -3.29
N LEU A 692 -21.29 5.27 -2.94
CA LEU A 692 -20.76 6.51 -2.39
C LEU A 692 -21.35 6.72 -1.00
N PHE A 693 -20.53 6.64 0.04
CA PHE A 693 -20.94 6.94 1.41
C PHE A 693 -20.87 8.45 1.65
N ALA A 694 -21.96 9.03 2.14
CA ALA A 694 -22.03 10.46 2.48
C ALA A 694 -22.90 10.69 3.72
N ASN A 695 -22.72 11.85 4.36
CA ASN A 695 -23.59 12.27 5.45
C ASN A 695 -25.04 12.43 4.96
N GLU A 696 -26.02 11.93 5.71
CA GLU A 696 -27.43 12.01 5.33
C GLU A 696 -27.92 13.45 5.12
N ALA A 697 -27.47 14.38 5.96
CA ALA A 697 -27.83 15.79 5.82
C ALA A 697 -27.27 16.40 4.52
N ASP A 698 -26.09 15.97 4.07
CA ASP A 698 -25.53 16.41 2.78
C ASP A 698 -26.30 15.82 1.60
N ILE A 699 -26.67 14.54 1.67
CA ILE A 699 -27.51 13.90 0.64
C ILE A 699 -28.79 14.71 0.43
N ILE A 700 -29.47 15.06 1.52
CA ILE A 700 -30.71 15.84 1.49
C ILE A 700 -30.45 17.28 1.02
N ARG A 701 -29.41 17.94 1.55
CA ARG A 701 -29.01 19.31 1.19
C ARG A 701 -28.71 19.47 -0.30
N LEU A 702 -28.13 18.44 -0.91
CA LEU A 702 -27.80 18.40 -2.34
C LEU A 702 -29.01 17.98 -3.22
N GLY A 703 -30.19 17.72 -2.63
CA GLY A 703 -31.41 17.40 -3.37
C GLY A 703 -31.54 15.94 -3.82
N PHE A 704 -30.79 15.02 -3.20
CA PHE A 704 -30.84 13.59 -3.44
C PHE A 704 -31.55 12.84 -2.30
N GLN A 705 -31.83 11.55 -2.53
CA GLN A 705 -32.38 10.64 -1.51
C GLN A 705 -31.37 9.51 -1.19
N PRO A 706 -31.28 9.04 0.07
CA PRO A 706 -30.50 7.85 0.39
C PRO A 706 -30.95 6.64 -0.45
N GLY A 707 -29.99 5.93 -1.03
CA GLY A 707 -30.20 4.81 -1.95
C GLY A 707 -30.35 5.22 -3.42
N GLN A 708 -30.46 6.51 -3.74
CA GLN A 708 -30.54 6.99 -5.11
C GLN A 708 -29.24 6.73 -5.88
N LYS A 709 -29.37 6.44 -7.18
CA LYS A 709 -28.24 6.34 -8.11
C LYS A 709 -27.75 7.73 -8.55
N VAL A 710 -26.44 7.93 -8.56
CA VAL A 710 -25.78 9.18 -8.97
C VAL A 710 -24.59 8.91 -9.89
N ASP A 711 -24.30 9.87 -10.75
CA ASP A 711 -23.01 10.00 -11.43
C ASP A 711 -22.12 10.91 -10.58
N ILE A 712 -20.82 10.61 -10.55
CA ILE A 712 -19.83 11.38 -9.80
C ILE A 712 -18.84 11.96 -10.79
N VAL A 713 -18.61 13.28 -10.69
CA VAL A 713 -17.67 14.00 -11.55
C VAL A 713 -16.58 14.63 -10.67
N SER A 714 -15.34 14.41 -11.04
CA SER A 714 -14.19 15.02 -10.36
C SER A 714 -13.92 16.43 -10.88
N LEU A 715 -13.57 17.35 -9.98
CA LEU A 715 -13.18 18.72 -10.31
C LEU A 715 -11.66 18.85 -10.28
N TRP A 716 -11.06 19.33 -11.37
CA TRP A 716 -9.60 19.54 -11.44
C TRP A 716 -9.15 20.80 -12.18
N GLY A 717 -10.02 21.46 -12.93
CA GLY A 717 -9.67 22.68 -13.66
C GLY A 717 -8.81 22.45 -14.91
N ASP A 718 -8.83 21.24 -15.48
CA ASP A 718 -8.28 20.91 -16.80
C ASP A 718 -9.39 20.55 -17.80
N GLU A 719 -9.01 20.25 -19.04
CA GLU A 719 -9.96 19.93 -20.13
C GLU A 719 -10.53 18.51 -20.03
N HIS A 720 -10.05 17.67 -19.11
CA HIS A 720 -10.44 16.27 -18.99
C HIS A 720 -11.63 16.10 -18.03
N VAL A 721 -12.77 15.67 -18.55
CA VAL A 721 -13.93 15.30 -17.74
C VAL A 721 -13.73 13.90 -17.18
N ARG A 722 -13.58 13.80 -15.86
CA ARG A 722 -13.44 12.53 -15.15
C ARG A 722 -14.75 12.17 -14.47
N ARG A 723 -15.36 11.04 -14.87
CA ARG A 723 -16.68 10.61 -14.42
C ARG A 723 -16.72 9.12 -14.11
N VAL A 724 -17.52 8.76 -13.10
CA VAL A 724 -18.02 7.40 -12.90
C VAL A 724 -19.53 7.44 -12.75
N GLN A 725 -20.22 6.35 -13.09
CA GLN A 725 -21.67 6.36 -13.29
C GLN A 725 -22.40 5.32 -12.44
N GLY A 726 -23.66 5.60 -12.09
CA GLY A 726 -24.55 4.62 -11.47
C GLY A 726 -24.15 4.18 -10.05
N PHE A 727 -23.51 5.06 -9.29
CA PHE A 727 -23.13 4.79 -7.89
C PHE A 727 -24.35 4.92 -6.98
N THR A 728 -24.51 4.00 -6.03
CA THR A 728 -25.56 4.08 -5.00
C THR A 728 -25.12 5.03 -3.90
N LEU A 729 -25.87 6.11 -3.67
CA LEU A 729 -25.60 7.09 -2.63
C LEU A 729 -26.10 6.57 -1.27
N LEU A 730 -25.19 6.17 -0.38
CA LEU A 730 -25.51 5.57 0.91
C LEU A 730 -25.33 6.56 2.06
N ALA A 731 -26.38 6.75 2.86
CA ALA A 731 -26.29 7.48 4.11
C ALA A 731 -25.37 6.73 5.09
N PHE A 732 -24.34 7.41 5.56
CA PHE A 732 -23.34 6.87 6.47
C PHE A 732 -22.92 7.93 7.50
N ASP A 733 -22.49 7.47 8.68
CA ASP A 733 -21.93 8.35 9.70
C ASP A 733 -20.53 8.82 9.24
N ILE A 734 -20.48 9.94 8.51
CA ILE A 734 -19.28 10.66 8.03
C ILE A 734 -19.47 12.14 8.37
N PRO A 735 -18.41 12.91 8.72
CA PRO A 735 -18.56 14.35 8.93
C PRO A 735 -19.10 15.06 7.68
N ALA A 736 -19.86 16.14 7.87
CA ALA A 736 -20.48 16.87 6.78
C ALA A 736 -19.45 17.45 5.78
N GLY A 737 -19.85 17.58 4.52
CA GLY A 737 -19.01 18.01 3.40
C GLY A 737 -18.09 16.93 2.84
N GLN A 738 -18.20 15.69 3.32
CA GLN A 738 -17.27 14.61 2.98
C GLN A 738 -17.97 13.36 2.46
N ALA A 739 -17.22 12.60 1.66
CA ALA A 739 -17.68 11.34 1.12
C ALA A 739 -16.57 10.27 1.12
N ALA A 740 -16.96 9.01 0.97
CA ALA A 740 -16.02 7.91 0.77
C ALA A 740 -16.56 6.90 -0.25
N ALA A 741 -15.68 6.28 -1.03
CA ALA A 741 -16.04 5.25 -2.00
C ALA A 741 -14.92 4.21 -2.15
N TYR A 742 -15.23 3.06 -2.74
CA TYR A 742 -14.23 2.01 -2.92
C TYR A 742 -13.28 2.30 -4.08
N TYR A 743 -12.00 1.97 -3.91
CA TYR A 743 -11.08 1.79 -5.05
C TYR A 743 -11.08 0.30 -5.45
N PRO A 744 -10.79 -0.05 -6.72
CA PRO A 744 -10.41 0.84 -7.81
C PRO A 744 -11.58 1.59 -8.47
N GLU A 745 -12.82 1.38 -8.03
CA GLU A 745 -14.03 1.91 -8.72
C GLU A 745 -14.01 3.44 -8.92
N VAL A 746 -13.35 4.19 -8.01
CA VAL A 746 -13.21 5.64 -8.11
C VAL A 746 -11.82 6.13 -8.52
N ASN A 747 -10.89 5.24 -8.88
CA ASN A 747 -9.60 5.66 -9.45
C ASN A 747 -9.73 6.50 -10.74
N PRO A 748 -10.75 6.29 -11.62
CA PRO A 748 -11.00 7.19 -12.74
C PRO A 748 -11.22 8.66 -12.35
N LEU A 749 -11.66 8.92 -11.12
CA LEU A 749 -11.91 10.28 -10.62
C LEU A 749 -10.64 10.99 -10.14
N VAL A 750 -9.54 10.28 -9.89
CA VAL A 750 -8.31 10.89 -9.37
C VAL A 750 -7.54 11.50 -10.54
N PRO A 751 -7.39 12.83 -10.62
CA PRO A 751 -6.64 13.43 -11.71
C PRO A 751 -5.16 13.05 -11.65
N LEU A 752 -4.53 12.79 -12.79
CA LEU A 752 -3.13 12.36 -12.85
C LEU A 752 -2.18 13.39 -12.22
N GLU A 753 -2.46 14.68 -12.43
CA GLU A 753 -1.66 15.79 -11.92
C GLU A 753 -1.96 16.10 -10.44
N SER A 754 -2.92 15.40 -9.83
CA SER A 754 -3.29 15.58 -8.43
C SER A 754 -2.35 14.79 -7.53
N ILE A 755 -1.23 15.41 -7.20
CA ILE A 755 -0.11 14.79 -6.50
C ILE A 755 0.30 15.53 -5.21
N GLY A 756 0.89 14.78 -4.28
CA GLY A 756 1.54 15.28 -3.07
C GLY A 756 2.78 16.10 -3.38
N VAL A 757 2.90 17.27 -2.75
CA VAL A 757 4.07 18.15 -2.89
C VAL A 757 5.29 17.43 -2.31
N GLY A 758 6.33 17.25 -3.14
CA GLY A 758 7.58 16.57 -2.78
C GLY A 758 7.54 15.05 -2.87
N SER A 759 6.40 14.39 -2.66
CA SER A 759 6.29 12.92 -2.75
C SER A 759 5.74 12.41 -4.08
N HIS A 760 5.09 13.27 -4.88
CA HIS A 760 4.38 12.89 -6.10
C HIS A 760 3.29 11.81 -5.90
N THR A 761 2.88 11.57 -4.66
CA THR A 761 1.85 10.57 -4.34
C THR A 761 0.47 11.05 -4.80
N PRO A 762 -0.31 10.28 -5.57
CA PRO A 762 -1.65 10.67 -5.96
C PRO A 762 -2.54 10.97 -4.75
N THR A 763 -3.34 12.03 -4.82
CA THR A 763 -4.15 12.51 -3.69
C THR A 763 -5.49 11.77 -3.58
N SER A 764 -5.47 10.44 -3.62
CA SER A 764 -6.67 9.59 -3.65
C SER A 764 -7.57 9.70 -2.41
N LYS A 765 -7.15 10.44 -1.37
CA LYS A 765 -7.93 10.70 -0.14
C LYS A 765 -8.51 12.12 -0.10
N PHE A 766 -8.32 12.90 -1.15
CA PHE A 766 -8.85 14.26 -1.25
C PHE A 766 -9.20 14.55 -2.72
N ILE A 767 -10.42 14.20 -3.11
CA ILE A 767 -10.94 14.36 -4.48
C ILE A 767 -12.15 15.29 -4.40
N ALA A 768 -12.05 16.47 -5.02
CA ALA A 768 -13.16 17.41 -5.11
C ALA A 768 -14.19 16.86 -6.10
N ILE A 769 -15.43 16.60 -5.67
CA ILE A 769 -16.45 15.99 -6.53
C ILE A 769 -17.74 16.82 -6.62
N LYS A 770 -18.45 16.63 -7.73
CA LYS A 770 -19.85 17.00 -7.91
C LYS A 770 -20.71 15.78 -8.13
N LEU A 771 -21.95 15.85 -7.66
CA LEU A 771 -22.95 14.82 -7.84
C LEU A 771 -23.94 15.23 -8.92
N GLU A 772 -24.17 14.33 -9.87
CA GLU A 772 -25.21 14.48 -10.88
C GLU A 772 -26.24 13.36 -10.73
N ARG A 773 -27.48 13.63 -11.16
CA ARG A 773 -28.47 12.55 -11.30
C ARG A 773 -27.91 11.51 -12.27
N ALA A 774 -28.01 10.24 -11.89
CA ALA A 774 -27.59 9.16 -12.78
C ALA A 774 -28.33 9.28 -14.11
N ARG A 775 -27.56 9.18 -15.21
CA ARG A 775 -28.14 9.10 -16.55
C ARG A 775 -28.86 7.75 -16.68
N GLU A 776 -30.03 7.74 -17.30
CA GLU A 776 -30.70 6.47 -17.63
C GLU A 776 -29.75 5.63 -18.47
N ASP A 777 -29.52 4.39 -18.06
CA ASP A 777 -28.85 3.43 -18.90
C ASP A 777 -29.80 3.13 -20.07
N GLY A 778 -29.46 3.57 -21.28
CA GLY A 778 -30.17 3.18 -22.50
C GLY A 778 -30.10 1.67 -22.81
N ARG A 779 -29.76 0.82 -21.83
CA ARG A 779 -29.83 -0.63 -21.90
C ARG A 779 -31.24 -1.03 -21.50
N ILE A 780 -32.06 -1.32 -22.50
CA ILE A 780 -33.29 -2.10 -22.29
C ILE A 780 -32.83 -3.45 -21.70
N LEU A 781 -33.19 -3.70 -20.44
CA LEU A 781 -32.88 -4.93 -19.69
C LEU A 781 -33.41 -6.19 -20.37
#